data_AF-A0A961GYI3-F1
#
_entry.id   AF-A0A961GYI3-F1
#
_cell.length_a   1.000
_cell.length_b   1.000
_cell.length_c   1.000
_cell.angle_alpha   90.00
_cell.angle_beta   90.00
_cell.angle_gamma   90.00
#
_symmetry.space_group_name_H-M   'P 1'
#
loop_
_entity.id
_entity.type
_entity.pdbx_description
1 polymer ?
#
loop_
_entity_poly.entity_id
_entity_poly.type
_entity_poly.pdbx_seq_one_letter_code
_entity_poly.pdbx_strand_id
1 'polypeptide(L)'
;MTRFVLLTTLLIASGIAQAQSMSRADLKKPLSDTVEKALADFVQLCVPEKRKQLATYMEDVIKAVDASATLTASEKSTLEAEAKNAVEVSVKTWQPKAVVMMRTYLSRNSDAQALRHIGIWKPEAAGPDEPIEDWTPPDEERSWLAALKNTLGEPRFTSWHDADVKAKAKAAKEIAAYLERWVRESRGPMNEDLRAKIELMKKKFSLTEAQTTALNKAAEALLDRISDAEKKRAIGMLRTLPAEARERIMNRSYFSIRFDRPRGEAWDKAWEDAAAKVLSSDLIAEWKKTDKEEQGKAENELADMIKPSEQQAEQQMEIVMTAEIDSIVTSLDLDKERVKALEKLSKEAIQESLKQARKGWLQQAKNYSATERKRISGNVYFGVSEEQQAMKLPVWTEGIKKLLSEEERTRMTAENKQREERTVLAIARACLAEMDRTLVLNQDQRTKLEPLLMVEMQPLLERRRQQYWSYNTTQLFQNAGKVKQEMLQAVLDDVQLKHWKELVTSNSSSSRNAVMPNMNGPGPEVPDMEVAISAHLYKMFVAERSKMLTQMMPQVEDATRVLTLPSPTVARLTTAAKGAVEAGLEYWRQNIDRYVRQSVQTATPKNILQALAGTERVSFGRNESGPQNTDIWKTALKTTLNEAQQKKLQQVMDERHAYRLRAMAAMSVSELDRRRKLSADQCARIETAVQKILTEYLPDIERYMSHQWFLQYYYALVPMGGVGEKEMQTILTPEQWKLCKERDLPDALQYWEGIQNNHAQRLRQGAQANGNQIIFNGGLIIDQ
;
A
#
# COMPACT_ATOMS: atom_id res chain seq x y z
N MET A 1 35.23 7.13 8.98
CA MET A 1 34.52 7.76 10.12
C MET A 1 33.19 8.28 9.61
N THR A 2 32.12 7.90 10.31
CA THR A 2 30.78 8.50 10.37
C THR A 2 29.93 8.62 9.09
N ARG A 3 29.09 7.59 8.95
CA ARG A 3 27.86 7.42 8.17
C ARG A 3 27.00 8.69 8.00
N PHE A 4 26.69 9.03 6.75
CA PHE A 4 25.45 9.73 6.36
C PHE A 4 24.60 8.73 5.56
N VAL A 5 23.73 8.01 6.25
CA VAL A 5 22.63 7.26 5.64
C VAL A 5 21.48 8.26 5.51
N LEU A 6 21.30 8.81 4.31
CA LEU A 6 20.10 9.55 3.93
C LEU A 6 18.96 8.54 3.84
N LEU A 7 18.28 8.35 4.97
CA LEU A 7 17.04 7.61 5.09
C LEU A 7 15.93 8.48 4.47
N THR A 8 15.75 8.40 3.14
CA THR A 8 14.66 9.06 2.44
C THR A 8 13.36 8.32 2.78
N THR A 9 12.75 8.71 3.89
CA THR A 9 11.39 8.35 4.27
C THR A 9 10.44 8.90 3.20
N LEU A 10 10.22 8.12 2.14
CA LEU A 10 9.09 8.29 1.23
C LEU A 10 7.83 7.80 1.96
N LEU A 11 7.44 8.58 2.97
CA LEU A 11 6.05 8.65 3.37
C LEU A 11 5.29 9.14 2.13
N ILE A 12 4.30 8.36 1.73
CA ILE A 12 3.18 8.76 0.89
C ILE A 12 2.53 9.97 1.59
N ALA A 13 3.12 11.14 1.37
CA ALA A 13 2.50 12.45 1.49
C ALA A 13 1.78 12.82 0.18
N SER A 14 1.68 11.87 -0.76
CA SER A 14 0.74 11.88 -1.88
C SER A 14 -0.69 11.76 -1.36
N GLY A 15 -1.22 12.89 -0.89
CA GLY A 15 -2.61 13.03 -0.47
C GLY A 15 -2.89 14.26 0.40
N ILE A 16 -1.89 14.84 1.06
CA ILE A 16 -2.14 15.88 2.09
C ILE A 16 -2.04 17.31 1.52
N ALA A 17 -1.31 17.53 0.42
CA ALA A 17 -1.25 18.84 -0.22
C ALA A 17 -2.37 19.12 -1.24
N GLN A 18 -3.02 18.09 -1.79
CA GLN A 18 -4.04 18.28 -2.84
C GLN A 18 -5.44 18.59 -2.30
N ALA A 19 -5.78 18.18 -1.08
CA ALA A 19 -7.13 18.38 -0.51
C ALA A 19 -7.40 19.82 -0.03
N GLN A 20 -6.40 20.72 -0.01
CA GLN A 20 -6.56 22.05 0.57
C GLN A 20 -6.72 23.19 -0.46
N SER A 21 -6.65 22.95 -1.77
CA SER A 21 -6.70 24.05 -2.75
C SER A 21 -8.09 24.45 -3.24
N MET A 22 -9.09 23.56 -3.11
CA MET A 22 -10.44 23.77 -3.61
C MET A 22 -11.44 23.88 -2.46
N SER A 23 -12.43 24.75 -2.61
CA SER A 23 -13.50 24.87 -1.63
C SER A 23 -14.27 23.55 -1.56
N ARG A 24 -14.87 23.25 -0.41
CA ARG A 24 -15.72 22.07 -0.29
C ARG A 24 -16.91 22.08 -1.23
N ALA A 25 -17.46 23.27 -1.52
CA ALA A 25 -18.53 23.41 -2.50
C ALA A 25 -18.07 22.93 -3.89
N ASP A 26 -16.84 23.26 -4.28
CA ASP A 26 -16.26 22.76 -5.53
C ASP A 26 -15.99 21.26 -5.47
N LEU A 27 -15.49 20.75 -4.34
CA LEU A 27 -15.27 19.31 -4.13
C LEU A 27 -16.57 18.49 -4.21
N LYS A 28 -17.73 19.10 -3.94
CA LYS A 28 -19.05 18.46 -4.05
C LYS A 28 -19.64 18.52 -5.47
N LYS A 29 -19.08 19.26 -6.43
CA LYS A 29 -19.60 19.28 -7.82
C LYS A 29 -19.39 17.93 -8.53
N PRO A 30 -20.25 17.47 -9.45
CA PRO A 30 -20.00 16.22 -10.18
C PRO A 30 -18.62 16.16 -10.86
N LEU A 31 -18.05 14.95 -10.96
CA LEU A 31 -16.90 14.59 -11.78
C LEU A 31 -17.39 14.16 -13.18
N SER A 32 -16.50 13.59 -14.01
CA SER A 32 -16.91 13.04 -15.30
C SER A 32 -17.93 11.92 -15.13
N ASP A 33 -18.77 11.71 -16.15
CA ASP A 33 -19.82 10.68 -16.12
C ASP A 33 -19.26 9.27 -15.84
N THR A 34 -18.07 8.97 -16.36
CA THR A 34 -17.38 7.69 -16.13
C THR A 34 -17.02 7.50 -14.66
N VAL A 35 -16.47 8.54 -14.01
CA VAL A 35 -16.08 8.47 -12.60
C VAL A 35 -17.31 8.46 -11.70
N GLU A 36 -18.33 9.27 -12.00
CA GLU A 36 -19.59 9.30 -11.24
C GLU A 36 -20.30 7.95 -11.29
N LYS A 37 -20.31 7.27 -12.45
CA LYS A 37 -20.86 5.93 -12.57
C LYS A 37 -20.09 4.92 -11.72
N ALA A 38 -18.76 4.90 -11.82
CA ALA A 38 -17.93 3.99 -11.02
C ALA A 38 -18.10 4.21 -9.51
N LEU A 39 -18.25 5.48 -9.09
CA LEU A 39 -18.50 5.83 -7.70
C LEU A 39 -19.89 5.39 -7.24
N ALA A 40 -20.91 5.59 -8.05
CA ALA A 40 -22.27 5.12 -7.75
C ALA A 40 -22.34 3.59 -7.64
N ASP A 41 -21.70 2.88 -8.56
CA ASP A 41 -21.59 1.42 -8.53
C ASP A 41 -20.86 0.94 -7.25
N PHE A 42 -19.78 1.62 -6.86
CA PHE A 42 -19.08 1.32 -5.61
C PHE A 42 -19.96 1.54 -4.37
N VAL A 43 -20.68 2.66 -4.29
CA VAL A 43 -21.58 2.93 -3.15
C VAL A 43 -22.71 1.90 -3.11
N GLN A 44 -23.19 1.43 -4.27
CA GLN A 44 -24.17 0.34 -4.33
C GLN A 44 -23.61 -0.96 -3.72
N LEU A 45 -22.32 -1.27 -3.93
CA LEU A 45 -21.66 -2.40 -3.27
C LEU A 45 -21.54 -2.23 -1.75
N CYS A 46 -21.55 -1.00 -1.24
CA CYS A 46 -21.49 -0.72 0.20
C CYS A 46 -22.85 -0.87 0.89
N VAL A 47 -23.97 -0.89 0.14
CA VAL A 47 -25.33 -0.94 0.69
C VAL A 47 -25.55 -2.14 1.64
N PRO A 48 -25.17 -3.39 1.30
CA PRO A 48 -25.34 -4.53 2.19
C PRO A 48 -24.58 -4.38 3.51
N GLU A 49 -23.35 -3.87 3.46
CA GLU A 49 -22.51 -3.65 4.64
C GLU A 49 -23.03 -2.52 5.52
N LYS A 50 -23.52 -1.43 4.91
CA LYS A 50 -24.17 -0.34 5.64
C LYS A 50 -25.44 -0.82 6.32
N ARG A 51 -26.28 -1.59 5.61
CA ARG A 51 -27.50 -2.21 6.17
C ARG A 51 -27.18 -3.08 7.38
N LYS A 52 -26.16 -3.93 7.27
CA LYS A 52 -25.69 -4.80 8.37
C LYS A 52 -25.26 -3.97 9.58
N GLN A 53 -24.43 -2.95 9.38
CA GLN A 53 -23.99 -2.05 10.46
C GLN A 53 -25.18 -1.37 11.17
N LEU A 54 -26.13 -0.85 10.40
CA LEU A 54 -27.31 -0.16 10.95
C LEU A 54 -28.28 -1.12 11.65
N ALA A 55 -28.40 -2.36 11.17
CA ALA A 55 -29.19 -3.38 11.85
C ALA A 55 -28.62 -3.70 13.25
N THR A 56 -27.30 -3.94 13.35
CA THR A 56 -26.62 -4.15 14.64
C THR A 56 -26.78 -2.95 15.57
N TYR A 57 -26.66 -1.72 15.03
CA TYR A 57 -26.88 -0.51 15.82
C TYR A 57 -28.31 -0.44 16.38
N MET A 58 -29.33 -0.75 15.57
CA MET A 58 -30.72 -0.75 16.02
C MET A 58 -31.03 -1.84 17.05
N GLU A 59 -30.34 -2.99 17.01
CA GLU A 59 -30.44 -4.00 18.08
C GLU A 59 -29.99 -3.43 19.43
N ASP A 60 -28.90 -2.64 19.45
CA ASP A 60 -28.43 -2.00 20.67
C ASP A 60 -29.36 -0.88 21.15
N VAL A 61 -29.98 -0.15 20.22
CA VAL A 61 -31.04 0.84 20.54
C VAL A 61 -32.23 0.13 21.21
N ILE A 62 -32.69 -1.00 20.66
CA ILE A 62 -33.79 -1.78 21.26
C ILE A 62 -33.39 -2.31 22.64
N LYS A 63 -32.16 -2.79 22.84
CA LYS A 63 -31.67 -3.18 24.18
C LYS A 63 -31.70 -2.02 25.17
N ALA A 64 -31.34 -0.82 24.73
CA ALA A 64 -31.39 0.38 25.58
C ALA A 64 -32.83 0.79 25.92
N VAL A 65 -33.77 0.64 24.98
CA VAL A 65 -35.22 0.79 25.23
C VAL A 65 -35.70 -0.24 26.24
N ASP A 66 -35.34 -1.51 26.06
CA ASP A 66 -35.74 -2.62 26.94
C ASP A 66 -35.27 -2.39 28.38
N ALA A 67 -34.00 -1.98 28.54
CA ALA A 67 -33.44 -1.66 29.85
C ALA A 67 -34.15 -0.50 30.56
N SER A 68 -34.74 0.45 29.82
CA SER A 68 -35.42 1.61 30.43
C SER A 68 -36.93 1.41 30.61
N ALA A 69 -37.59 0.73 29.68
CA ALA A 69 -39.04 0.64 29.58
C ALA A 69 -39.59 -0.76 29.92
N THR A 70 -38.72 -1.75 30.09
CA THR A 70 -39.05 -3.17 30.36
C THR A 70 -40.04 -3.71 29.32
N LEU A 71 -39.55 -4.04 28.13
CA LEU A 71 -40.40 -4.46 27.02
C LEU A 71 -40.99 -5.85 27.25
N THR A 72 -42.25 -6.02 26.91
CA THR A 72 -42.85 -7.35 26.72
C THR A 72 -42.33 -8.00 25.43
N ALA A 73 -42.45 -9.33 25.33
CA ALA A 73 -42.06 -10.06 24.11
C ALA A 73 -42.78 -9.57 22.85
N SER A 74 -44.06 -9.18 22.98
CA SER A 74 -44.85 -8.63 21.87
C SER A 74 -44.34 -7.24 21.45
N GLU A 75 -44.12 -6.33 22.41
CA GLU A 75 -43.60 -4.99 22.12
C GLU A 75 -42.21 -5.07 21.48
N LYS A 76 -41.34 -5.93 22.00
CA LYS A 76 -40.00 -6.16 21.44
C LYS A 76 -40.06 -6.64 19.99
N SER A 77 -40.91 -7.63 19.70
CA SER A 77 -41.10 -8.12 18.33
C SER A 77 -41.63 -7.04 17.39
N THR A 78 -42.53 -6.17 17.85
CA THR A 78 -43.03 -5.02 17.06
C THR A 78 -41.90 -4.04 16.76
N LEU A 79 -41.10 -3.66 17.76
CA LEU A 79 -39.99 -2.74 17.59
C LEU A 79 -38.88 -3.32 16.70
N GLU A 80 -38.60 -4.63 16.76
CA GLU A 80 -37.65 -5.27 15.84
C GLU A 80 -38.09 -5.19 14.37
N ALA A 81 -39.40 -5.28 14.09
CA ALA A 81 -39.93 -5.11 12.75
C ALA A 81 -39.82 -3.65 12.27
N GLU A 82 -40.14 -2.70 13.14
CA GLU A 82 -40.07 -1.26 12.81
C GLU A 82 -38.63 -0.76 12.67
N ALA A 83 -37.69 -1.33 13.43
CA ALA A 83 -36.27 -1.07 13.28
C ALA A 83 -35.76 -1.49 11.89
N LYS A 84 -36.20 -2.63 11.36
CA LYS A 84 -35.86 -3.05 9.99
C LYS A 84 -36.37 -2.06 8.95
N ASN A 85 -37.60 -1.56 9.12
CA ASN A 85 -38.16 -0.54 8.23
C ASN A 85 -37.34 0.76 8.29
N ALA A 86 -36.98 1.21 9.49
CA ALA A 86 -36.15 2.40 9.68
C ALA A 86 -34.78 2.27 9.02
N VAL A 87 -34.13 1.10 9.16
CA VAL A 87 -32.85 0.81 8.50
C VAL A 87 -32.96 0.93 6.98
N GLU A 88 -33.99 0.36 6.35
CA GLU A 88 -34.15 0.47 4.88
C GLU A 88 -34.38 1.91 4.42
N VAL A 89 -35.14 2.70 5.18
CA VAL A 89 -35.36 4.12 4.87
C VAL A 89 -34.04 4.89 4.98
N SER A 90 -33.30 4.73 6.07
CA SER A 90 -32.04 5.44 6.28
C SER A 90 -30.95 5.03 5.27
N VAL A 91 -30.90 3.75 4.84
CA VAL A 91 -29.98 3.31 3.78
C VAL A 91 -30.31 3.98 2.43
N LYS A 92 -31.60 4.10 2.08
CA LYS A 92 -32.02 4.77 0.84
C LYS A 92 -31.64 6.26 0.84
N THR A 93 -31.76 6.95 1.97
CA THR A 93 -31.39 8.38 2.08
C THR A 93 -29.88 8.58 2.23
N TRP A 94 -29.16 7.57 2.74
CA TRP A 94 -27.71 7.56 2.87
C TRP A 94 -27.00 7.53 1.53
N GLN A 95 -27.42 6.64 0.63
CA GLN A 95 -26.74 6.34 -0.64
C GLN A 95 -26.40 7.57 -1.50
N PRO A 96 -27.33 8.48 -1.85
CA PRO A 96 -26.99 9.65 -2.65
C PRO A 96 -26.04 10.62 -1.92
N LYS A 97 -26.10 10.70 -0.58
CA LYS A 97 -25.21 11.54 0.22
C LYS A 97 -23.82 10.92 0.36
N ALA A 98 -23.73 9.59 0.39
CA ALA A 98 -22.47 8.85 0.39
C ALA A 98 -21.69 9.10 -0.90
N VAL A 99 -22.35 9.10 -2.07
CA VAL A 99 -21.72 9.47 -3.35
C VAL A 99 -21.11 10.88 -3.26
N VAL A 100 -21.88 11.87 -2.79
CA VAL A 100 -21.40 13.25 -2.66
C VAL A 100 -20.22 13.36 -1.69
N MET A 101 -20.24 12.64 -0.58
CA MET A 101 -19.14 12.67 0.39
C MET A 101 -17.88 11.99 -0.14
N MET A 102 -18.01 10.80 -0.70
CA MET A 102 -16.86 10.04 -1.19
C MET A 102 -16.19 10.72 -2.41
N ARG A 103 -16.95 11.50 -3.18
CA ARG A 103 -16.44 12.37 -4.25
C ARG A 103 -15.32 13.30 -3.77
N THR A 104 -15.38 13.77 -2.52
CA THR A 104 -14.42 14.74 -1.98
C THR A 104 -13.00 14.19 -1.83
N TYR A 105 -12.80 12.86 -1.95
CA TYR A 105 -11.49 12.19 -1.93
C TYR A 105 -10.88 11.96 -3.31
N LEU A 106 -11.63 12.22 -4.38
CA LEU A 106 -11.22 11.87 -5.72
C LEU A 106 -10.50 13.01 -6.42
N SER A 107 -9.53 12.65 -7.26
CA SER A 107 -8.85 13.61 -8.12
C SER A 107 -9.85 14.27 -9.07
N ARG A 108 -9.73 15.59 -9.23
CA ARG A 108 -10.49 16.37 -10.21
C ARG A 108 -9.77 16.60 -11.53
N ASN A 109 -8.49 16.25 -11.58
CA ASN A 109 -7.59 16.54 -12.71
C ASN A 109 -7.09 15.27 -13.40
N SER A 110 -7.68 14.11 -13.09
CA SER A 110 -7.41 12.83 -13.76
C SER A 110 -8.48 11.81 -13.39
N ASP A 111 -9.28 11.43 -14.39
CA ASP A 111 -10.27 10.35 -14.27
C ASP A 111 -9.59 9.03 -13.93
N ALA A 112 -8.43 8.75 -14.52
CA ALA A 112 -7.68 7.52 -14.28
C ALA A 112 -7.25 7.39 -12.81
N GLN A 113 -6.78 8.48 -12.19
CA GLN A 113 -6.45 8.48 -10.76
C GLN A 113 -7.69 8.32 -9.89
N ALA A 114 -8.80 8.99 -10.24
CA ALA A 114 -10.05 8.83 -9.51
C ALA A 114 -10.56 7.38 -9.56
N LEU A 115 -10.58 6.75 -10.74
CA LEU A 115 -10.97 5.36 -10.92
C LEU A 115 -10.04 4.39 -10.18
N ARG A 116 -8.72 4.61 -10.23
CA ARG A 116 -7.75 3.83 -9.44
C ARG A 116 -8.01 3.96 -7.93
N HIS A 117 -8.35 5.16 -7.46
CA HIS A 117 -8.65 5.39 -6.06
C HIS A 117 -9.96 4.67 -5.64
N ILE A 118 -11.00 4.70 -6.46
CA ILE A 118 -12.22 3.91 -6.22
C ILE A 118 -11.88 2.42 -6.17
N GLY A 119 -11.06 1.92 -7.10
CA GLY A 119 -10.71 0.50 -7.21
C GLY A 119 -9.91 -0.09 -6.04
N ILE A 120 -9.30 0.74 -5.18
CA ILE A 120 -8.61 0.27 -3.96
C ILE A 120 -9.49 0.29 -2.72
N TRP A 121 -10.68 0.92 -2.78
CA TRP A 121 -11.60 0.95 -1.65
C TRP A 121 -12.27 -0.40 -1.45
N LYS A 122 -12.47 -0.74 -0.17
CA LYS A 122 -13.14 -1.97 0.24
C LYS A 122 -14.55 -1.64 0.72
N PRO A 123 -15.62 -2.21 0.14
CA PRO A 123 -16.99 -1.89 0.52
C PRO A 123 -17.27 -2.03 2.02
N GLU A 124 -16.69 -3.04 2.67
CA GLU A 124 -16.86 -3.34 4.10
C GLU A 124 -16.22 -2.30 5.03
N ALA A 125 -15.29 -1.48 4.53
CA ALA A 125 -14.57 -0.48 5.33
C ALA A 125 -14.89 0.95 4.91
N ALA A 126 -15.01 1.21 3.60
CA ALA A 126 -15.12 2.56 3.06
C ALA A 126 -16.54 3.12 3.16
N GLY A 127 -17.58 2.29 3.00
CA GLY A 127 -18.97 2.74 3.06
C GLY A 127 -19.51 2.91 4.49
N PRO A 128 -19.50 1.86 5.33
CA PRO A 128 -20.12 1.89 6.66
C PRO A 128 -19.57 2.97 7.59
N ASP A 129 -18.26 3.23 7.52
CA ASP A 129 -17.56 4.15 8.41
C ASP A 129 -17.46 5.58 7.85
N GLU A 130 -18.06 5.88 6.69
CA GLU A 130 -17.97 7.24 6.14
C GLU A 130 -18.96 8.18 6.86
N PRO A 131 -18.50 9.28 7.48
CA PRO A 131 -19.38 10.22 8.14
C PRO A 131 -20.10 11.08 7.11
N ILE A 132 -21.43 11.10 7.18
CA ILE A 132 -22.28 11.75 6.20
C ILE A 132 -22.93 13.00 6.79
N GLU A 133 -22.88 14.10 6.05
CA GLU A 133 -23.54 15.35 6.42
C GLU A 133 -25.05 15.30 6.17
N ASP A 134 -25.79 15.94 7.07
CA ASP A 134 -27.24 16.14 6.96
C ASP A 134 -28.00 14.83 6.66
N TRP A 135 -27.54 13.72 7.20
CA TRP A 135 -28.18 12.40 7.11
C TRP A 135 -28.80 12.03 8.45
N THR A 136 -29.96 11.39 8.40
CA THR A 136 -30.70 10.96 9.59
C THR A 136 -30.43 9.47 9.83
N PRO A 137 -29.90 9.08 11.00
CA PRO A 137 -29.74 7.67 11.35
C PRO A 137 -31.09 7.02 11.72
N PRO A 138 -31.19 5.68 11.67
CA PRO A 138 -32.47 4.97 11.84
C PRO A 138 -33.16 5.20 13.20
N ASP A 139 -32.41 5.50 14.26
CA ASP A 139 -32.95 5.79 15.59
C ASP A 139 -33.51 7.22 15.74
N GLU A 140 -33.26 8.09 14.76
CA GLU A 140 -33.82 9.44 14.66
C GLU A 140 -34.86 9.56 13.55
N GLU A 141 -35.15 8.47 12.84
CA GLU A 141 -36.19 8.46 11.82
C GLU A 141 -37.56 8.72 12.45
N ARG A 142 -38.35 9.59 11.80
CA ARG A 142 -39.66 10.01 12.33
C ARG A 142 -40.62 8.82 12.48
N SER A 143 -40.58 7.87 11.54
CA SER A 143 -41.39 6.66 11.59
C SER A 143 -41.01 5.77 12.77
N TRP A 144 -39.71 5.60 13.04
CA TRP A 144 -39.21 4.86 14.19
C TRP A 144 -39.67 5.49 15.51
N LEU A 145 -39.46 6.79 15.68
CA LEU A 145 -39.86 7.50 16.90
C LEU A 145 -41.37 7.47 17.13
N ALA A 146 -42.17 7.56 16.07
CA ALA A 146 -43.63 7.42 16.15
C ALA A 146 -44.04 5.99 16.54
N ALA A 147 -43.43 4.97 15.94
CA ALA A 147 -43.69 3.56 16.27
C ALA A 147 -43.30 3.24 17.72
N LEU A 148 -42.16 3.76 18.16
CA LEU A 148 -41.68 3.61 19.53
C LEU A 148 -42.64 4.26 20.53
N LYS A 149 -43.10 5.48 20.25
CA LYS A 149 -44.09 6.18 21.06
C LYS A 149 -45.42 5.43 21.13
N ASN A 150 -45.90 4.90 20.01
CA ASN A 150 -47.14 4.12 19.96
C ASN A 150 -47.02 2.80 20.75
N THR A 151 -45.87 2.14 20.70
CA THR A 151 -45.62 0.87 21.37
C THR A 151 -45.47 1.05 22.88
N LEU A 152 -44.71 2.06 23.31
CA LEU A 152 -44.43 2.31 24.72
C LEU A 152 -45.56 3.05 25.45
N GLY A 153 -46.35 3.86 24.73
CA GLY A 153 -47.23 4.86 25.32
C GLY A 153 -46.44 6.06 25.86
N GLU A 154 -47.13 7.18 26.07
CA GLU A 154 -46.51 8.49 26.39
C GLU A 154 -45.53 8.43 27.58
N PRO A 155 -45.88 7.88 28.77
CA PRO A 155 -45.02 8.01 29.94
C PRO A 155 -43.68 7.26 29.80
N ARG A 156 -43.72 6.03 29.27
CA ARG A 156 -42.52 5.21 29.04
C ARG A 156 -41.66 5.79 27.91
N PHE A 157 -42.30 6.28 26.85
CA PHE A 157 -41.61 6.95 25.76
C PHE A 157 -40.88 8.21 26.23
N THR A 158 -41.54 9.11 26.98
CA THR A 158 -40.91 10.35 27.49
C THR A 158 -39.71 10.03 28.38
N SER A 159 -39.83 9.05 29.28
CA SER A 159 -38.72 8.65 30.15
C SER A 159 -37.50 8.14 29.37
N TRP A 160 -37.71 7.27 28.37
CA TRP A 160 -36.61 6.80 27.50
C TRP A 160 -36.05 7.94 26.66
N HIS A 161 -36.91 8.76 26.05
CA HIS A 161 -36.51 9.83 25.14
C HIS A 161 -35.67 10.90 25.87
N ASP A 162 -36.02 11.26 27.10
CA ASP A 162 -35.22 12.18 27.92
C ASP A 162 -33.83 11.60 28.23
N ALA A 163 -33.74 10.29 28.47
CA ALA A 163 -32.47 9.61 28.68
C ALA A 163 -31.62 9.54 27.40
N ASP A 164 -32.24 9.25 26.25
CA ASP A 164 -31.59 9.23 24.94
C ASP A 164 -31.07 10.63 24.56
N VAL A 165 -31.87 11.66 24.74
CA VAL A 165 -31.48 13.06 24.51
C VAL A 165 -30.28 13.43 25.40
N LYS A 166 -30.27 13.02 26.68
CA LYS A 166 -29.11 13.25 27.58
C LYS A 166 -27.87 12.48 27.11
N ALA A 167 -28.01 11.23 26.68
CA ALA A 167 -26.91 10.42 26.18
C ALA A 167 -26.30 11.01 24.89
N LYS A 168 -27.16 11.43 23.94
CA LYS A 168 -26.75 12.13 22.72
C LYS A 168 -26.09 13.48 23.02
N ALA A 169 -26.58 14.23 24.00
CA ALA A 169 -25.95 15.47 24.44
C ALA A 169 -24.57 15.23 25.07
N LYS A 170 -24.38 14.15 25.84
CA LYS A 170 -23.08 13.74 26.38
C LYS A 170 -22.10 13.38 25.27
N ALA A 171 -22.53 12.54 24.32
CA ALA A 171 -21.74 12.19 23.14
C ALA A 171 -21.33 13.43 22.32
N ALA A 172 -22.24 14.38 22.12
CA ALA A 172 -21.93 15.63 21.43
C ALA A 172 -20.86 16.46 22.16
N LYS A 173 -20.87 16.49 23.50
CA LYS A 173 -19.83 17.15 24.30
C LYS A 173 -18.46 16.46 24.17
N GLU A 174 -18.42 15.13 24.19
CA GLU A 174 -17.19 14.35 24.01
C GLU A 174 -16.58 14.59 22.61
N ILE A 175 -17.42 14.53 21.57
CA ILE A 175 -17.01 14.86 20.19
C ILE A 175 -16.51 16.31 20.13
N ALA A 176 -17.26 17.25 20.73
CA ALA A 176 -16.89 18.66 20.73
C ALA A 176 -15.51 18.90 21.36
N ALA A 177 -15.21 18.23 22.48
CA ALA A 177 -13.92 18.31 23.17
C ALA A 177 -12.78 17.76 22.29
N TYR A 178 -13.00 16.62 21.63
CA TYR A 178 -12.04 16.07 20.67
C TYR A 178 -11.75 17.04 19.51
N LEU A 179 -12.80 17.71 19.01
CA LEU A 179 -12.69 18.64 17.89
C LEU A 179 -11.99 19.97 18.25
N GLU A 180 -11.85 20.32 19.53
CA GLU A 180 -11.27 21.61 19.94
C GLU A 180 -9.84 21.82 19.44
N ARG A 181 -9.04 20.75 19.44
CA ARG A 181 -7.69 20.80 18.87
C ARG A 181 -7.74 21.21 17.41
N TRP A 182 -8.61 20.57 16.62
CA TRP A 182 -8.72 20.82 15.19
C TRP A 182 -9.30 22.20 14.86
N VAL A 183 -10.29 22.66 15.64
CA VAL A 183 -10.82 24.01 15.53
C VAL A 183 -9.72 25.04 15.78
N ARG A 184 -8.89 24.84 16.81
CA ARG A 184 -7.76 25.72 17.13
C ARG A 184 -6.70 25.75 16.03
N GLU A 185 -6.30 24.57 15.53
CA GLU A 185 -5.35 24.44 14.41
C GLU A 185 -5.91 25.05 13.11
N SER A 186 -7.24 25.05 12.94
CA SER A 186 -7.92 25.69 11.82
C SER A 186 -7.98 27.21 11.92
N ARG A 187 -8.21 27.72 13.13
CA ARG A 187 -8.36 29.14 13.41
C ARG A 187 -7.06 29.94 13.24
N GLY A 188 -5.92 29.37 13.63
CA GLY A 188 -4.62 30.05 13.65
C GLY A 188 -4.27 30.78 12.34
N PRO A 189 -4.21 30.08 11.19
CA PRO A 189 -3.89 30.70 9.91
C PRO A 189 -4.88 31.78 9.46
N MET A 190 -6.18 31.61 9.73
CA MET A 190 -7.20 32.63 9.40
C MET A 190 -7.02 33.90 10.25
N ASN A 191 -6.69 33.75 11.54
CA ASN A 191 -6.41 34.87 12.42
C ASN A 191 -5.16 35.65 12.00
N GLU A 192 -4.10 34.94 11.65
CA GLU A 192 -2.87 35.55 11.12
C GLU A 192 -3.14 36.40 9.87
N ASP A 193 -4.00 35.91 8.96
CA ASP A 193 -4.38 36.64 7.76
C ASP A 193 -5.23 37.89 8.07
N LEU A 194 -6.26 37.77 8.92
CA LEU A 194 -7.08 38.93 9.31
C LEU A 194 -6.23 40.00 10.01
N ARG A 195 -5.31 39.60 10.90
CA ARG A 195 -4.37 40.54 11.54
C ARG A 195 -3.51 41.26 10.52
N ALA A 196 -2.98 40.55 9.52
CA ALA A 196 -2.20 41.17 8.46
C ALA A 196 -3.04 42.16 7.63
N LYS A 197 -4.29 41.82 7.30
CA LYS A 197 -5.22 42.72 6.60
C LYS A 197 -5.56 43.97 7.45
N ILE A 198 -5.83 43.81 8.75
CA ILE A 198 -6.10 44.93 9.66
C ILE A 198 -4.89 45.86 9.78
N GLU A 199 -3.68 45.33 9.95
CA GLU A 199 -2.46 46.15 10.00
C GLU A 199 -2.20 46.89 8.68
N LEU A 200 -2.49 46.26 7.54
CA LEU A 200 -2.42 46.92 6.25
C LEU A 200 -3.45 48.05 6.12
N MET A 201 -4.71 47.80 6.50
CA MET A 201 -5.76 48.83 6.52
C MET A 201 -5.36 50.01 7.43
N LYS A 202 -4.85 49.72 8.63
CA LYS A 202 -4.36 50.73 9.58
C LYS A 202 -3.27 51.61 8.96
N LYS A 203 -2.30 51.00 8.27
CA LYS A 203 -1.20 51.70 7.60
C LYS A 203 -1.66 52.54 6.41
N LYS A 204 -2.64 52.07 5.64
CA LYS A 204 -3.07 52.70 4.38
C LYS A 204 -4.13 53.78 4.57
N PHE A 205 -5.02 53.62 5.55
CA PHE A 205 -6.21 54.48 5.71
C PHE A 205 -6.20 55.33 6.98
N SER A 206 -5.09 55.37 7.73
CA SER A 206 -4.96 56.15 8.97
C SER A 206 -6.10 55.88 9.97
N LEU A 207 -6.45 54.60 10.15
CA LEU A 207 -7.53 54.19 11.03
C LEU A 207 -7.28 54.65 12.47
N THR A 208 -8.33 55.13 13.13
CA THR A 208 -8.30 55.45 14.56
C THR A 208 -8.09 54.17 15.41
N GLU A 209 -7.64 54.34 16.64
CA GLU A 209 -7.50 53.23 17.59
C GLU A 209 -8.85 52.56 17.89
N ALA A 210 -9.92 53.35 17.94
CA ALA A 210 -11.29 52.85 18.11
C ALA A 210 -11.73 51.98 16.91
N GLN A 211 -11.47 52.41 15.68
CA GLN A 211 -11.76 51.63 14.47
C GLN A 211 -10.92 50.35 14.41
N THR A 212 -9.64 50.42 14.76
CA THR A 212 -8.74 49.24 14.80
C THR A 212 -9.23 48.23 15.83
N THR A 213 -9.64 48.69 17.02
CA THR A 213 -10.21 47.82 18.07
C THR A 213 -11.51 47.17 17.61
N ALA A 214 -12.38 47.94 16.96
CA ALA A 214 -13.65 47.42 16.42
C ALA A 214 -13.41 46.41 15.28
N LEU A 215 -12.43 46.62 14.41
CA LEU A 215 -12.02 45.65 13.37
C LEU A 215 -11.47 44.36 13.97
N ASN A 216 -10.63 44.42 15.00
CA ASN A 216 -10.16 43.23 15.71
C ASN A 216 -11.32 42.44 16.33
N LYS A 217 -12.32 43.13 16.90
CA LYS A 217 -13.53 42.48 17.42
C LYS A 217 -14.37 41.85 16.31
N ALA A 218 -14.50 42.52 15.15
CA ALA A 218 -15.19 41.96 13.99
C ALA A 218 -14.47 40.72 13.43
N ALA A 219 -13.13 40.73 13.42
CA ALA A 219 -12.31 39.59 13.03
C ALA A 219 -12.50 38.38 13.97
N GLU A 220 -12.42 38.57 15.29
CA GLU A 220 -12.68 37.50 16.25
C GLU A 220 -14.10 36.93 16.11
N ALA A 221 -15.11 37.79 15.94
CA ALA A 221 -16.50 37.36 15.71
C ALA A 221 -16.67 36.58 14.40
N LEU A 222 -15.95 36.96 13.33
CA LEU A 222 -15.94 36.22 12.07
C LEU A 222 -15.30 34.83 12.23
N LEU A 223 -14.16 34.76 12.92
CA LEU A 223 -13.45 33.52 13.20
C LEU A 223 -14.30 32.57 14.07
N ASP A 224 -14.96 33.09 15.10
CA ASP A 224 -15.87 32.32 15.96
C ASP A 224 -17.02 31.75 15.15
N ARG A 225 -17.69 32.59 14.35
CA ARG A 225 -18.82 32.16 13.50
C ARG A 225 -18.43 31.02 12.56
N ILE A 226 -17.27 31.11 11.90
CA ILE A 226 -16.80 30.07 10.97
C ILE A 226 -16.40 28.80 11.75
N SER A 227 -15.64 28.98 12.83
CA SER A 227 -15.18 27.87 13.68
C SER A 227 -16.34 27.07 14.28
N ASP A 228 -17.36 27.76 14.78
CA ASP A 228 -18.55 27.16 15.38
C ASP A 228 -19.43 26.48 14.35
N ALA A 229 -19.57 27.06 13.16
CA ALA A 229 -20.28 26.42 12.05
C ALA A 229 -19.62 25.08 11.67
N GLU A 230 -18.29 25.08 11.52
CA GLU A 230 -17.52 23.88 11.20
C GLU A 230 -17.56 22.84 12.33
N LYS A 231 -17.43 23.28 13.59
CA LYS A 231 -17.54 22.43 14.77
C LYS A 231 -18.93 21.79 14.84
N LYS A 232 -20.00 22.55 14.68
CA LYS A 232 -21.39 22.05 14.69
C LYS A 232 -21.62 21.02 13.59
N ARG A 233 -21.11 21.29 12.40
CA ARG A 233 -21.20 20.38 11.25
C ARG A 233 -20.45 19.07 11.51
N ALA A 234 -19.21 19.15 11.99
CA ALA A 234 -18.40 17.97 12.32
C ALA A 234 -19.02 17.13 13.45
N ILE A 235 -19.63 17.78 14.46
CA ILE A 235 -20.41 17.09 15.49
C ILE A 235 -21.58 16.34 14.85
N GLY A 236 -22.34 16.98 13.96
CA GLY A 236 -23.46 16.35 13.26
C GLY A 236 -23.02 15.10 12.50
N MET A 237 -21.94 15.21 11.72
CA MET A 237 -21.36 14.10 10.94
C MET A 237 -20.87 12.92 11.79
N LEU A 238 -20.22 13.19 12.94
CA LEU A 238 -19.67 12.15 13.80
C LEU A 238 -20.73 11.50 14.71
N ARG A 239 -21.79 12.25 15.04
CA ARG A 239 -22.90 11.76 15.85
C ARG A 239 -23.70 10.68 15.13
N THR A 240 -23.75 10.71 13.80
CA THR A 240 -24.49 9.72 13.00
C THR A 240 -23.75 8.39 12.85
N LEU A 241 -22.56 8.26 13.43
CA LEU A 241 -21.79 7.03 13.41
C LEU A 241 -21.99 6.21 14.70
N PRO A 242 -21.99 4.87 14.61
CA PRO A 242 -21.89 4.00 15.78
C PRO A 242 -20.64 4.33 16.62
N ALA A 243 -20.71 4.07 17.94
CA ALA A 243 -19.67 4.47 18.88
C ALA A 243 -18.26 3.98 18.50
N GLU A 244 -18.13 2.72 18.08
CA GLU A 244 -16.85 2.14 17.66
C GLU A 244 -16.31 2.79 16.38
N ALA A 245 -17.15 3.02 15.37
CA ALA A 245 -16.76 3.68 14.12
C ALA A 245 -16.32 5.12 14.38
N ARG A 246 -17.06 5.81 15.24
CA ARG A 246 -16.74 7.16 15.71
C ARG A 246 -15.39 7.19 16.42
N GLU A 247 -15.13 6.25 17.35
CA GLU A 247 -13.84 6.14 18.05
C GLU A 247 -12.69 5.87 17.07
N ARG A 248 -12.87 4.94 16.13
CA ARG A 248 -11.87 4.67 15.08
C ARG A 248 -11.55 5.92 14.27
N ILE A 249 -12.54 6.73 13.93
CA ILE A 249 -12.34 7.96 13.14
C ILE A 249 -11.70 9.07 13.97
N MET A 250 -12.14 9.24 15.22
CA MET A 250 -11.53 10.20 16.16
C MET A 250 -10.08 9.81 16.48
N ASN A 251 -9.69 8.54 16.39
CA ASN A 251 -8.30 8.15 16.58
C ASN A 251 -7.41 8.33 15.33
N ARG A 252 -7.94 8.84 14.20
CA ARG A 252 -7.14 9.15 13.00
C ARG A 252 -6.48 10.53 13.11
N SER A 253 -5.22 10.62 12.68
CA SER A 253 -4.41 11.84 12.75
C SER A 253 -4.76 12.95 11.75
N TYR A 254 -5.79 12.79 10.92
CA TYR A 254 -6.07 13.68 9.77
C TYR A 254 -7.49 14.25 9.73
N PHE A 255 -8.26 14.24 10.83
CA PHE A 255 -9.63 14.77 10.78
C PHE A 255 -9.70 16.26 10.41
N SER A 256 -8.62 17.02 10.62
CA SER A 256 -8.50 18.42 10.19
C SER A 256 -8.73 18.65 8.69
N ILE A 257 -8.46 17.67 7.82
CA ILE A 257 -8.69 17.80 6.37
C ILE A 257 -10.17 17.94 6.01
N ARG A 258 -11.08 17.59 6.93
CA ARG A 258 -12.51 17.72 6.72
C ARG A 258 -13.03 19.12 7.07
N PHE A 259 -12.26 19.97 7.76
CA PHE A 259 -12.63 21.35 8.02
C PHE A 259 -12.48 22.17 6.73
N ASP A 260 -13.57 22.81 6.31
CA ASP A 260 -13.54 23.70 5.15
C ASP A 260 -13.13 25.09 5.63
N ARG A 261 -12.03 25.60 5.07
CA ARG A 261 -11.60 26.97 5.30
C ARG A 261 -11.97 27.78 4.07
N PRO A 262 -12.71 28.90 4.21
CA PRO A 262 -12.86 29.80 3.09
C PRO A 262 -11.48 30.28 2.64
N ARG A 263 -11.26 30.35 1.32
CA ARG A 263 -10.02 30.80 0.68
C ARG A 263 -10.34 31.68 -0.52
N GLY A 264 -9.36 32.49 -0.94
CA GLY A 264 -9.50 33.40 -2.08
C GLY A 264 -10.70 34.35 -1.93
N GLU A 265 -11.45 34.53 -3.02
CA GLU A 265 -12.57 35.49 -3.08
C GLU A 265 -13.66 35.26 -2.02
N ALA A 266 -13.95 34.00 -1.68
CA ALA A 266 -14.95 33.68 -0.65
C ALA A 266 -14.51 34.15 0.75
N TRP A 267 -13.20 34.10 1.03
CA TRP A 267 -12.63 34.60 2.27
C TRP A 267 -12.55 36.12 2.30
N ASP A 268 -12.10 36.73 1.20
CA ASP A 268 -12.03 38.18 1.06
C ASP A 268 -13.43 38.81 1.25
N LYS A 269 -14.46 38.24 0.62
CA LYS A 269 -15.85 38.68 0.80
C LYS A 269 -16.34 38.54 2.24
N ALA A 270 -16.04 37.41 2.89
CA ALA A 270 -16.45 37.20 4.29
C ALA A 270 -15.81 38.22 5.24
N TRP A 271 -14.58 38.65 4.95
CA TRP A 271 -13.91 39.72 5.68
C TRP A 271 -14.48 41.10 5.33
N GLU A 272 -14.71 41.42 4.05
CA GLU A 272 -15.34 42.67 3.61
C GLU A 272 -16.70 42.89 4.30
N ASP A 273 -17.56 41.87 4.34
CA ASP A 273 -18.87 41.93 4.99
C ASP A 273 -18.76 42.16 6.51
N ALA A 274 -17.70 41.67 7.15
CA ALA A 274 -17.44 41.90 8.57
C ALA A 274 -16.91 43.31 8.83
N ALA A 275 -15.97 43.77 8.00
CA ALA A 275 -15.37 45.11 8.09
C ALA A 275 -16.37 46.22 7.78
N ALA A 276 -17.32 46.00 6.85
CA ALA A 276 -18.37 46.96 6.48
C ALA A 276 -19.35 47.27 7.62
N LYS A 277 -19.37 46.47 8.69
CA LYS A 277 -20.13 46.77 9.92
C LYS A 277 -19.42 47.76 10.84
N VAL A 278 -18.15 48.07 10.55
CA VAL A 278 -17.27 48.90 11.36
C VAL A 278 -16.82 50.15 10.60
N LEU A 279 -16.51 50.01 9.32
CA LEU A 279 -16.00 51.08 8.46
C LEU A 279 -17.11 51.65 7.56
N SER A 280 -16.90 52.87 7.07
CA SER A 280 -17.79 53.48 6.07
C SER A 280 -17.71 52.74 4.72
N SER A 281 -18.76 52.89 3.90
CA SER A 281 -18.79 52.38 2.54
C SER A 281 -17.58 52.84 1.70
N ASP A 282 -17.13 54.07 1.90
CA ASP A 282 -16.03 54.66 1.15
C ASP A 282 -14.70 54.00 1.49
N LEU A 283 -14.44 53.76 2.79
CA LEU A 283 -13.24 53.05 3.24
C LEU A 283 -13.23 51.58 2.80
N ILE A 284 -14.39 50.94 2.72
CA ILE A 284 -14.51 49.57 2.18
C ILE A 284 -14.23 49.54 0.68
N ALA A 285 -14.73 50.51 -0.08
CA ALA A 285 -14.42 50.62 -1.51
C ALA A 285 -12.93 50.87 -1.75
N GLU A 286 -12.30 51.71 -0.92
CA GLU A 286 -10.86 51.98 -0.97
C GLU A 286 -10.01 50.76 -0.56
N TRP A 287 -10.45 50.02 0.47
CA TRP A 287 -9.85 48.74 0.83
C TRP A 287 -9.89 47.76 -0.32
N LYS A 288 -11.04 47.58 -0.97
CA LYS A 288 -11.18 46.64 -2.10
C LYS A 288 -10.22 46.94 -3.24
N LYS A 289 -9.99 48.23 -3.52
CA LYS A 289 -8.99 48.66 -4.50
C LYS A 289 -7.57 48.34 -4.02
N THR A 290 -7.25 48.66 -2.77
CA THR A 290 -5.92 48.45 -2.18
C THR A 290 -5.56 46.96 -2.07
N ASP A 291 -6.48 46.11 -1.60
CA ASP A 291 -6.28 44.66 -1.49
C ASP A 291 -6.04 44.05 -2.88
N LYS A 292 -6.78 44.48 -3.91
CA LYS A 292 -6.52 44.07 -5.30
C LYS A 292 -5.15 44.53 -5.83
N GLU A 293 -4.73 45.76 -5.51
CA GLU A 293 -3.41 46.27 -5.92
C GLU A 293 -2.27 45.49 -5.24
N GLU A 294 -2.39 45.18 -3.95
CA GLU A 294 -1.39 44.39 -3.22
C GLU A 294 -1.40 42.91 -3.68
N GLN A 295 -2.56 42.35 -4.04
CA GLN A 295 -2.64 41.04 -4.71
C GLN A 295 -1.96 41.05 -6.10
N GLY A 296 -2.13 42.12 -6.88
CA GLY A 296 -1.46 42.28 -8.18
C GLY A 296 0.06 42.42 -8.06
N LYS A 297 0.57 43.08 -7.02
CA LYS A 297 2.02 43.17 -6.74
C LYS A 297 2.64 41.82 -6.36
N ALA A 298 1.83 40.89 -5.84
CA ALA A 298 2.28 39.56 -5.44
C ALA A 298 2.51 38.61 -6.64
N GLU A 299 2.28 39.01 -7.90
CA GLU A 299 2.49 38.13 -9.05
C GLU A 299 3.93 37.65 -9.20
N ASN A 300 4.92 38.49 -8.88
CA ASN A 300 6.33 38.09 -8.88
C ASN A 300 6.63 37.10 -7.74
N GLU A 301 6.08 37.32 -6.54
CA GLU A 301 6.22 36.39 -5.41
C GLU A 301 5.60 35.02 -5.73
N LEU A 302 4.45 35.01 -6.42
CA LEU A 302 3.77 33.80 -6.87
C LEU A 302 4.59 33.05 -7.92
N ALA A 303 5.19 33.77 -8.87
CA ALA A 303 6.08 33.19 -9.87
C ALA A 303 7.34 32.58 -9.23
N ASP A 304 7.95 33.27 -8.26
CA ASP A 304 9.10 32.76 -7.52
C ASP A 304 8.73 31.52 -6.68
N MET A 305 7.52 31.50 -6.11
CA MET A 305 7.03 30.38 -5.30
C MET A 305 6.87 29.08 -6.11
N ILE A 306 6.46 29.15 -7.38
CA ILE A 306 6.27 27.95 -8.21
C ILE A 306 7.55 27.48 -8.90
N LYS A 307 8.60 28.30 -8.94
CA LYS A 307 9.86 28.02 -9.64
C LYS A 307 10.54 26.70 -9.22
N PRO A 308 10.59 26.32 -7.93
CA PRO A 308 11.11 25.00 -7.54
C PRO A 308 10.28 23.85 -8.13
N SER A 309 8.97 24.03 -8.28
CA SER A 309 8.09 23.04 -8.89
C SER A 309 8.32 22.92 -10.39
N GLU A 310 8.53 24.04 -11.08
CA GLU A 310 8.94 24.07 -12.49
C GLU A 310 10.25 23.29 -12.71
N GLN A 311 11.29 23.60 -11.94
CA GLN A 311 12.61 22.95 -12.04
C GLN A 311 12.54 21.45 -11.79
N GLN A 312 11.85 21.04 -10.71
CA GLN A 312 11.72 19.62 -10.39
C GLN A 312 10.85 18.88 -11.42
N ALA A 313 9.77 19.49 -11.91
CA ALA A 313 8.94 18.90 -12.95
C ALA A 313 9.72 18.75 -14.27
N GLU A 314 10.51 19.75 -14.66
CA GLU A 314 11.39 19.69 -15.82
C GLU A 314 12.37 18.53 -15.70
N GLN A 315 13.13 18.43 -14.60
CA GLN A 315 14.08 17.34 -14.36
C GLN A 315 13.41 15.95 -14.39
N GLN A 316 12.24 15.81 -13.77
CA GLN A 316 11.51 14.55 -13.79
C GLN A 316 11.07 14.17 -15.21
N MET A 317 10.54 15.14 -15.97
CA MET A 317 10.14 14.88 -17.36
C MET A 317 11.34 14.63 -18.25
N GLU A 318 12.48 15.32 -18.07
CA GLU A 318 13.72 15.05 -18.81
C GLU A 318 14.16 13.59 -18.62
N ILE A 319 14.19 13.08 -17.38
CA ILE A 319 14.54 11.68 -17.11
C ILE A 319 13.61 10.72 -17.87
N VAL A 320 12.31 10.96 -17.81
CA VAL A 320 11.30 10.10 -18.46
C VAL A 320 11.41 10.17 -19.98
N MET A 321 11.55 11.37 -20.54
CA MET A 321 11.62 11.58 -21.98
C MET A 321 12.94 11.08 -22.55
N THR A 322 14.08 11.25 -21.87
CA THR A 322 15.36 10.64 -22.27
C THR A 322 15.25 9.12 -22.29
N ALA A 323 14.62 8.50 -21.30
CA ALA A 323 14.40 7.05 -21.31
C ALA A 323 13.51 6.60 -22.49
N GLU A 324 12.51 7.40 -22.87
CA GLU A 324 11.67 7.13 -24.04
C GLU A 324 12.45 7.29 -25.36
N ILE A 325 13.30 8.32 -25.47
CA ILE A 325 14.18 8.51 -26.64
C ILE A 325 15.16 7.33 -26.76
N ASP A 326 15.85 6.98 -25.68
CA ASP A 326 16.75 5.83 -25.63
C ASP A 326 16.02 4.55 -26.08
N SER A 327 14.76 4.38 -25.66
CA SER A 327 13.89 3.26 -26.05
C SER A 327 13.60 3.26 -27.55
N ILE A 328 13.24 4.41 -28.13
CA ILE A 328 12.98 4.55 -29.58
C ILE A 328 14.25 4.27 -30.38
N VAL A 329 15.37 4.91 -30.00
CA VAL A 329 16.66 4.79 -30.69
C VAL A 329 17.15 3.35 -30.66
N THR A 330 17.09 2.68 -29.51
CA THR A 330 17.52 1.27 -29.38
C THR A 330 16.63 0.33 -30.19
N SER A 331 15.32 0.59 -30.26
CA SER A 331 14.37 -0.29 -30.96
C SER A 331 14.39 -0.11 -32.49
N LEU A 332 14.76 1.07 -32.97
CA LEU A 332 14.69 1.40 -34.40
C LEU A 332 16.03 1.61 -35.09
N ASP A 333 17.14 1.65 -34.34
CA ASP A 333 18.48 1.97 -34.84
C ASP A 333 18.48 3.27 -35.66
N LEU A 334 17.96 4.34 -35.04
CA LEU A 334 17.78 5.62 -35.70
C LEU A 334 19.13 6.29 -36.03
N ASP A 335 19.20 6.94 -37.18
CA ASP A 335 20.34 7.79 -37.54
C ASP A 335 20.46 9.03 -36.61
N LYS A 336 21.63 9.66 -36.64
CA LYS A 336 21.96 10.81 -35.78
C LYS A 336 21.06 12.03 -36.03
N GLU A 337 20.50 12.21 -37.23
CA GLU A 337 19.63 13.35 -37.54
C GLU A 337 18.26 13.16 -36.89
N ARG A 338 17.70 11.95 -36.99
CA ARG A 338 16.43 11.59 -36.36
C ARG A 338 16.54 11.58 -34.83
N VAL A 339 17.68 11.16 -34.27
CA VAL A 339 17.94 11.28 -32.82
C VAL A 339 17.90 12.74 -32.37
N LYS A 340 18.57 13.65 -33.07
CA LYS A 340 18.52 15.10 -32.74
C LYS A 340 17.10 15.67 -32.87
N ALA A 341 16.33 15.20 -33.85
CA ALA A 341 14.93 15.60 -34.01
C ALA A 341 14.06 15.12 -32.82
N LEU A 342 14.28 13.90 -32.32
CA LEU A 342 13.62 13.40 -31.09
C LEU A 342 13.98 14.24 -29.86
N GLU A 343 15.26 14.56 -29.67
CA GLU A 343 15.73 15.40 -28.55
C GLU A 343 15.09 16.79 -28.58
N LYS A 344 14.99 17.39 -29.77
CA LYS A 344 14.31 18.67 -29.95
C LYS A 344 12.82 18.56 -29.63
N LEU A 345 12.14 17.55 -30.16
CA LEU A 345 10.72 17.31 -29.91
C LEU A 345 10.42 17.09 -28.42
N SER A 346 11.30 16.38 -27.73
CA SER A 346 11.20 16.16 -26.29
C SER A 346 11.23 17.48 -25.51
N LYS A 347 12.20 18.36 -25.81
CA LYS A 347 12.31 19.69 -25.19
C LYS A 347 11.06 20.53 -25.45
N GLU A 348 10.54 20.52 -26.68
CA GLU A 348 9.30 21.25 -27.03
C GLU A 348 8.09 20.73 -26.22
N ALA A 349 7.95 19.41 -26.07
CA ALA A 349 6.88 18.81 -25.29
C ALA A 349 6.99 19.13 -23.78
N ILE A 350 8.20 19.11 -23.22
CA ILE A 350 8.46 19.49 -21.82
C ILE A 350 8.07 20.95 -21.59
N GLN A 351 8.48 21.86 -22.47
CA GLN A 351 8.16 23.28 -22.33
C GLN A 351 6.66 23.57 -22.45
N GLU A 352 5.95 22.88 -23.35
CA GLU A 352 4.49 23.02 -23.45
C GLU A 352 3.78 22.44 -22.21
N SER A 353 4.27 21.33 -21.65
CA SER A 353 3.79 20.77 -20.38
C SER A 353 3.92 21.76 -19.24
N LEU A 354 5.12 22.31 -19.05
CA LEU A 354 5.40 23.29 -18.01
C LEU A 354 4.51 24.54 -18.16
N LYS A 355 4.30 25.01 -19.39
CA LYS A 355 3.43 26.15 -19.68
C LYS A 355 1.97 25.87 -19.27
N GLN A 356 1.44 24.69 -19.56
CA GLN A 356 0.08 24.31 -19.15
C GLN A 356 -0.04 24.14 -17.64
N ALA A 357 0.94 23.48 -17.01
CA ALA A 357 0.99 23.27 -15.56
C ALA A 357 1.12 24.59 -14.78
N ARG A 358 1.99 25.50 -15.25
CA ARG A 358 2.22 26.83 -14.65
C ARG A 358 0.93 27.62 -14.46
N LYS A 359 0.01 27.57 -15.42
CA LYS A 359 -1.29 28.26 -15.30
C LYS A 359 -2.10 27.74 -14.11
N GLY A 360 -2.14 26.43 -13.91
CA GLY A 360 -2.81 25.79 -12.76
C GLY A 360 -2.11 26.10 -11.44
N TRP A 361 -0.78 26.04 -11.42
CA TRP A 361 0.02 26.34 -10.22
C TRP A 361 -0.11 27.78 -9.77
N LEU A 362 -0.09 28.75 -10.69
CA LEU A 362 -0.34 30.16 -10.37
C LEU A 362 -1.74 30.35 -9.79
N GLN A 363 -2.76 29.72 -10.37
CA GLN A 363 -4.12 29.80 -9.84
C GLN A 363 -4.23 29.19 -8.44
N GLN A 364 -3.56 28.06 -8.20
CA GLN A 364 -3.52 27.44 -6.88
C GLN A 364 -2.76 28.31 -5.87
N ALA A 365 -1.64 28.91 -6.29
CA ALA A 365 -0.82 29.77 -5.45
C ALA A 365 -1.57 31.06 -5.04
N LYS A 366 -2.45 31.59 -5.92
CA LYS A 366 -3.35 32.72 -5.63
C LYS A 366 -4.33 32.44 -4.49
N ASN A 367 -4.66 31.18 -4.21
CA ASN A 367 -5.59 30.82 -3.13
C ASN A 367 -4.94 30.88 -1.74
N TYR A 368 -3.61 31.01 -1.63
CA TYR A 368 -2.93 31.19 -0.36
C TYR A 368 -2.87 32.67 0.03
N SER A 369 -3.07 32.95 1.31
CA SER A 369 -2.86 34.30 1.83
C SER A 369 -1.39 34.73 1.77
N ALA A 370 -1.11 36.04 1.90
CA ALA A 370 0.27 36.55 1.91
C ALA A 370 1.12 35.91 3.03
N THR A 371 0.52 35.68 4.20
CA THR A 371 1.18 35.02 5.34
C THR A 371 1.43 33.54 5.06
N GLU A 372 0.45 32.84 4.48
CA GLU A 372 0.60 31.44 4.10
C GLU A 372 1.72 31.27 3.05
N ARG A 373 1.77 32.12 2.02
CA ARG A 373 2.81 32.10 0.99
C ARG A 373 4.21 32.22 1.58
N LYS A 374 4.42 33.13 2.55
CA LYS A 374 5.70 33.27 3.25
C LYS A 374 6.10 32.03 4.05
N ARG A 375 5.14 31.37 4.71
CA ARG A 375 5.39 30.16 5.51
C ARG A 375 5.75 28.95 4.63
N ILE A 376 5.12 28.85 3.46
CA ILE A 376 5.21 27.66 2.61
C ILE A 376 6.20 27.82 1.45
N SER A 377 6.69 29.03 1.19
CA SER A 377 7.73 29.29 0.19
C SER A 377 8.93 28.36 0.40
N GLY A 378 9.31 27.63 -0.65
CA GLY A 378 10.39 26.63 -0.63
C GLY A 378 10.02 25.21 -0.16
N ASN A 379 8.83 25.00 0.45
CA ASN A 379 8.41 23.70 0.98
C ASN A 379 7.17 23.10 0.28
N VAL A 380 6.66 23.73 -0.77
CA VAL A 380 5.49 23.26 -1.52
C VAL A 380 5.90 22.88 -2.93
N TYR A 381 5.57 21.64 -3.29
CA TYR A 381 5.67 21.15 -4.65
C TYR A 381 4.29 21.09 -5.29
N PHE A 382 4.16 21.73 -6.44
CA PHE A 382 3.00 21.63 -7.30
C PHE A 382 3.24 20.55 -8.36
N GLY A 383 2.41 19.51 -8.36
CA GLY A 383 2.54 18.41 -9.32
C GLY A 383 1.98 18.75 -10.71
N VAL A 384 2.57 18.16 -11.74
CA VAL A 384 2.02 18.16 -13.12
C VAL A 384 0.92 17.09 -13.19
N SER A 385 -0.25 17.42 -13.74
CA SER A 385 -1.31 16.42 -13.91
C SER A 385 -0.91 15.37 -14.95
N GLU A 386 -1.54 14.19 -14.93
CA GLU A 386 -1.22 13.10 -15.86
C GLU A 386 -1.44 13.49 -17.32
N GLU A 387 -2.51 14.24 -17.59
CA GLU A 387 -2.88 14.76 -18.91
C GLU A 387 -1.88 15.82 -19.41
N GLN A 388 -1.21 16.51 -18.48
CA GLN A 388 -0.21 17.53 -18.79
C GLN A 388 1.18 16.93 -18.98
N GLN A 389 1.42 15.64 -18.72
CA GLN A 389 2.74 15.02 -18.89
C GLN A 389 3.22 15.15 -20.33
N ALA A 390 4.49 15.51 -20.54
CA ALA A 390 5.07 15.76 -21.87
C ALA A 390 4.77 14.65 -22.90
N MET A 391 4.86 13.37 -22.49
CA MET A 391 4.59 12.20 -23.36
C MET A 391 3.13 12.08 -23.81
N LYS A 392 2.18 12.71 -23.10
CA LYS A 392 0.74 12.67 -23.41
C LYS A 392 0.30 13.85 -24.26
N LEU A 393 1.13 14.87 -24.39
CA LEU A 393 0.77 16.06 -25.14
C LEU A 393 0.79 15.82 -26.64
N PRO A 394 -0.11 16.49 -27.41
CA PRO A 394 -0.14 16.41 -28.86
C PRO A 394 1.20 16.74 -29.52
N VAL A 395 1.99 17.65 -28.93
CA VAL A 395 3.33 18.00 -29.41
C VAL A 395 4.18 16.74 -29.54
N TRP A 396 4.23 15.91 -28.50
CA TRP A 396 4.96 14.65 -28.55
C TRP A 396 4.27 13.62 -29.44
N THR A 397 2.99 13.32 -29.21
CA THR A 397 2.32 12.20 -29.88
C THR A 397 2.20 12.40 -31.40
N GLU A 398 1.90 13.62 -31.86
CA GLU A 398 1.84 13.93 -33.29
C GLU A 398 3.23 14.17 -33.88
N GLY A 399 4.19 14.68 -33.10
CA GLY A 399 5.57 14.81 -33.52
C GLY A 399 6.22 13.46 -33.80
N ILE A 400 6.00 12.46 -32.93
CA ILE A 400 6.43 11.08 -33.13
C ILE A 400 5.80 10.48 -34.39
N LYS A 401 4.52 10.76 -34.66
CA LYS A 401 3.86 10.29 -35.89
C LYS A 401 4.48 10.85 -37.17
N LYS A 402 5.02 12.06 -37.12
CA LYS A 402 5.71 12.69 -38.26
C LYS A 402 7.14 12.18 -38.41
N LEU A 403 7.80 11.86 -37.30
CA LEU A 403 9.21 11.47 -37.31
C LEU A 403 9.42 9.99 -37.62
N LEU A 404 8.48 9.12 -37.20
CA LEU A 404 8.53 7.68 -37.44
C LEU A 404 7.60 7.28 -38.59
N SER A 405 7.90 6.20 -39.30
CA SER A 405 6.98 5.60 -40.27
C SER A 405 5.87 4.80 -39.55
N GLU A 406 4.80 4.45 -40.27
CA GLU A 406 3.73 3.62 -39.69
C GLU A 406 4.22 2.20 -39.39
N GLU A 407 5.12 1.66 -40.23
CA GLU A 407 5.75 0.36 -40.04
C GLU A 407 6.63 0.35 -38.78
N GLU A 408 7.43 1.41 -38.56
CA GLU A 408 8.27 1.56 -37.37
C GLU A 408 7.42 1.64 -36.09
N ARG A 409 6.34 2.43 -36.10
CA ARG A 409 5.39 2.51 -34.98
C ARG A 409 4.71 1.18 -34.69
N THR A 410 4.31 0.47 -35.74
CA THR A 410 3.69 -0.85 -35.62
C THR A 410 4.67 -1.86 -35.04
N ARG A 411 5.92 -1.86 -35.51
CA ARG A 411 7.00 -2.70 -34.99
C ARG A 411 7.25 -2.43 -33.50
N MET A 412 7.40 -1.16 -33.11
CA MET A 412 7.57 -0.78 -31.69
C MET A 412 6.41 -1.25 -30.81
N THR A 413 5.17 -1.08 -31.30
CA THR A 413 3.97 -1.50 -30.56
C THR A 413 3.94 -3.01 -30.38
N ALA A 414 4.24 -3.78 -31.43
CA ALA A 414 4.31 -5.23 -31.39
C ALA A 414 5.42 -5.71 -30.43
N GLU A 415 6.61 -5.13 -30.51
CA GLU A 415 7.72 -5.47 -29.61
C GLU A 415 7.43 -5.11 -28.15
N ASN A 416 6.79 -3.95 -27.89
CA ASN A 416 6.37 -3.57 -26.55
C ASN A 416 5.36 -4.57 -25.98
N LYS A 417 4.38 -5.01 -26.78
CA LYS A 417 3.43 -6.05 -26.39
C LYS A 417 4.15 -7.36 -26.05
N GLN A 418 5.10 -7.79 -26.87
CA GLN A 418 5.90 -8.99 -26.58
C GLN A 418 6.74 -8.85 -25.30
N ARG A 419 7.32 -7.67 -25.04
CA ARG A 419 8.06 -7.37 -23.79
C ARG A 419 7.15 -7.46 -22.57
N GLU A 420 5.93 -6.94 -22.67
CA GLU A 420 4.92 -7.06 -21.61
C GLU A 420 4.52 -8.51 -21.36
N GLU A 421 4.24 -9.27 -22.41
CA GLU A 421 3.92 -10.71 -22.31
C GLU A 421 5.06 -11.50 -21.64
N ARG A 422 6.32 -11.27 -22.04
CA ARG A 422 7.50 -11.89 -21.39
C ARG A 422 7.63 -11.50 -19.93
N THR A 423 7.35 -10.24 -19.61
CA THR A 423 7.40 -9.74 -18.23
C THR A 423 6.34 -10.40 -17.37
N VAL A 424 5.10 -10.48 -17.86
CA VAL A 424 4.00 -11.12 -17.14
C VAL A 424 4.27 -12.61 -16.95
N LEU A 425 4.84 -13.27 -17.96
CA LEU A 425 5.29 -14.64 -17.86
C LEU A 425 6.38 -14.82 -16.78
N ALA A 426 7.36 -13.92 -16.70
CA ALA A 426 8.38 -13.95 -15.66
C ALA A 426 7.77 -13.81 -14.24
N ILE A 427 6.81 -12.89 -14.08
CA ILE A 427 6.08 -12.72 -12.80
C ILE A 427 5.25 -13.96 -12.46
N ALA A 428 4.54 -14.53 -13.44
CA ALA A 428 3.75 -15.75 -13.26
C ALA A 428 4.62 -16.94 -12.86
N ARG A 429 5.77 -17.13 -13.52
CA ARG A 429 6.78 -18.15 -13.17
C ARG A 429 7.33 -17.95 -11.77
N ALA A 430 7.66 -16.71 -11.41
CA ALA A 430 8.13 -16.36 -10.08
C ALA A 430 7.09 -16.67 -8.99
N CYS A 431 5.83 -16.29 -9.23
CA CYS A 431 4.72 -16.65 -8.35
C CYS A 431 4.60 -18.17 -8.21
N LEU A 432 4.55 -18.88 -9.34
CA LEU A 432 4.36 -20.32 -9.37
C LEU A 432 5.52 -21.06 -8.69
N ALA A 433 6.77 -20.66 -8.93
CA ALA A 433 7.95 -21.24 -8.30
C ALA A 433 7.94 -21.09 -6.77
N GLU A 434 7.44 -19.96 -6.25
CA GLU A 434 7.31 -19.77 -4.80
C GLU A 434 6.13 -20.57 -4.21
N MET A 435 5.03 -20.72 -4.94
CA MET A 435 3.92 -21.61 -4.53
C MET A 435 4.33 -23.09 -4.58
N ASP A 436 5.14 -23.49 -5.57
CA ASP A 436 5.59 -24.86 -5.81
C ASP A 436 6.41 -25.43 -4.64
N ARG A 437 6.98 -24.57 -3.80
CA ARG A 437 7.61 -24.98 -2.53
C ARG A 437 6.65 -25.73 -1.59
N THR A 438 5.35 -25.46 -1.70
CA THR A 438 4.29 -26.08 -0.89
C THR A 438 3.40 -26.99 -1.72
N LEU A 439 3.09 -26.61 -2.97
CA LEU A 439 2.19 -27.36 -3.84
C LEU A 439 2.85 -28.58 -4.48
N VAL A 440 4.17 -28.54 -4.63
CA VAL A 440 4.96 -29.66 -5.13
C VAL A 440 4.50 -30.14 -6.51
N LEU A 441 4.36 -29.20 -7.44
CA LEU A 441 3.85 -29.39 -8.78
C LEU A 441 4.76 -30.28 -9.63
N ASN A 442 4.18 -30.99 -10.58
CA ASN A 442 4.91 -31.62 -11.68
C ASN A 442 4.97 -30.70 -12.91
N GLN A 443 5.71 -31.10 -13.94
CA GLN A 443 5.91 -30.28 -15.14
C GLN A 443 4.62 -29.99 -15.93
N ASP A 444 3.71 -30.96 -16.04
CA ASP A 444 2.42 -30.78 -16.71
C ASP A 444 1.55 -29.76 -15.98
N GLN A 445 1.50 -29.84 -14.65
CA GLN A 445 0.78 -28.89 -13.81
C GLN A 445 1.32 -27.47 -13.96
N ARG A 446 2.65 -27.29 -13.94
CA ARG A 446 3.27 -25.98 -14.17
C ARG A 446 2.88 -25.39 -15.52
N THR A 447 2.96 -26.20 -16.58
CA THR A 447 2.64 -25.79 -17.95
C THR A 447 1.17 -25.35 -18.09
N LYS A 448 0.25 -26.00 -17.37
CA LYS A 448 -1.18 -25.64 -17.37
C LYS A 448 -1.50 -24.42 -16.49
N LEU A 449 -0.76 -24.19 -15.41
CA LEU A 449 -0.99 -23.08 -14.47
C LEU A 449 -0.36 -21.75 -14.94
N GLU A 450 0.78 -21.77 -15.64
CA GLU A 450 1.43 -20.56 -16.17
C GLU A 450 0.45 -19.64 -16.93
N PRO A 451 -0.29 -20.09 -17.95
CA PRO A 451 -1.20 -19.21 -18.69
C PRO A 451 -2.35 -18.67 -17.84
N LEU A 452 -2.83 -19.44 -16.86
CA LEU A 452 -3.87 -18.98 -15.92
C LEU A 452 -3.34 -17.86 -15.03
N LEU A 453 -2.11 -18.00 -14.53
CA LEU A 453 -1.46 -16.99 -13.71
C LEU A 453 -1.08 -15.74 -14.51
N MET A 454 -0.71 -15.86 -15.78
CA MET A 454 -0.41 -14.69 -16.60
C MET A 454 -1.56 -13.70 -16.64
N VAL A 455 -2.80 -14.18 -16.80
CA VAL A 455 -4.01 -13.34 -16.79
C VAL A 455 -4.11 -12.56 -15.47
N GLU A 456 -3.90 -13.23 -14.34
CA GLU A 456 -4.03 -12.61 -13.02
C GLU A 456 -2.83 -11.73 -12.63
N MET A 457 -1.67 -11.92 -13.26
CA MET A 457 -0.47 -11.10 -13.03
C MET A 457 -0.42 -9.84 -13.90
N GLN A 458 -1.24 -9.73 -14.95
CA GLN A 458 -1.29 -8.56 -15.84
C GLN A 458 -1.38 -7.22 -15.08
N PRO A 459 -2.20 -7.05 -14.02
CA PRO A 459 -2.30 -5.79 -13.28
C PRO A 459 -1.00 -5.38 -12.58
N LEU A 460 -0.05 -6.31 -12.38
CA LEU A 460 1.23 -6.03 -11.73
C LEU A 460 2.22 -5.30 -12.65
N LEU A 461 1.99 -5.30 -13.96
CA LEU A 461 2.82 -4.53 -14.91
C LEU A 461 2.89 -3.04 -14.57
N GLU A 462 1.79 -2.44 -14.10
CA GLU A 462 1.74 -1.03 -13.73
C GLU A 462 2.75 -0.70 -12.62
N ARG A 463 2.93 -1.59 -11.65
CA ARG A 463 3.95 -1.42 -10.60
C ARG A 463 5.35 -1.54 -11.15
N ARG A 464 5.56 -2.44 -12.12
CA ARG A 464 6.85 -2.62 -12.78
C ARG A 464 7.28 -1.44 -13.65
N ARG A 465 6.31 -0.69 -14.17
CA ARG A 465 6.56 0.56 -14.90
C ARG A 465 7.13 1.66 -13.99
N GLN A 466 7.03 1.52 -12.67
CA GLN A 466 7.70 2.40 -11.71
C GLN A 466 9.21 2.17 -11.71
N GLN A 467 9.97 3.21 -11.36
CA GLN A 467 11.42 3.13 -11.29
C GLN A 467 11.91 2.07 -10.28
N TYR A 468 11.22 1.93 -9.15
CA TYR A 468 11.57 1.01 -8.07
C TYR A 468 10.42 0.04 -7.80
N TRP A 469 10.41 -1.09 -8.50
CA TRP A 469 9.40 -2.13 -8.27
C TRP A 469 9.86 -3.12 -7.19
N SER A 470 8.90 -3.63 -6.42
CA SER A 470 9.11 -4.69 -5.46
C SER A 470 7.82 -5.48 -5.31
N TYR A 471 7.93 -6.80 -5.42
CA TYR A 471 6.85 -7.73 -5.15
C TYR A 471 7.13 -8.47 -3.85
N ASN A 472 6.06 -8.78 -3.12
CA ASN A 472 6.13 -9.75 -2.04
C ASN A 472 5.27 -10.96 -2.41
N THR A 473 5.60 -12.12 -1.86
CA THR A 473 4.89 -13.37 -2.17
C THR A 473 3.43 -13.33 -1.79
N THR A 474 3.05 -12.65 -0.70
CA THR A 474 1.64 -12.47 -0.32
C THR A 474 0.84 -11.80 -1.44
N GLN A 475 1.36 -10.73 -2.03
CA GLN A 475 0.70 -10.05 -3.15
C GLN A 475 0.58 -10.96 -4.37
N LEU A 476 1.64 -11.71 -4.70
CA LEU A 476 1.60 -12.65 -5.81
C LEU A 476 0.53 -13.72 -5.57
N PHE A 477 0.50 -14.31 -4.37
CA PHE A 477 -0.48 -15.34 -4.02
C PHE A 477 -1.92 -14.80 -3.99
N GLN A 478 -2.13 -13.58 -3.52
CA GLN A 478 -3.45 -12.93 -3.57
C GLN A 478 -3.96 -12.72 -5.01
N ASN A 479 -3.06 -12.43 -5.97
CA ASN A 479 -3.46 -12.37 -7.38
C ASN A 479 -3.71 -13.78 -7.93
N ALA A 480 -2.86 -14.75 -7.60
CA ALA A 480 -3.10 -16.15 -7.95
C ALA A 480 -4.45 -16.68 -7.41
N GLY A 481 -4.90 -16.20 -6.25
CA GLY A 481 -6.20 -16.55 -5.65
C GLY A 481 -7.43 -16.14 -6.47
N LYS A 482 -7.27 -15.33 -7.52
CA LYS A 482 -8.34 -14.93 -8.43
C LYS A 482 -8.62 -15.97 -9.54
N VAL A 483 -7.69 -16.91 -9.75
CA VAL A 483 -7.91 -18.01 -10.70
C VAL A 483 -9.16 -18.79 -10.28
N LYS A 484 -10.08 -18.99 -11.23
CA LYS A 484 -11.35 -19.69 -11.01
C LYS A 484 -11.12 -21.10 -10.47
N GLN A 485 -11.91 -21.50 -9.48
CA GLN A 485 -11.74 -22.77 -8.79
C GLN A 485 -11.87 -23.97 -9.73
N GLU A 486 -12.75 -23.90 -10.74
CA GLU A 486 -12.98 -24.98 -11.70
C GLU A 486 -11.73 -25.25 -12.54
N MET A 487 -10.98 -24.19 -12.89
CA MET A 487 -9.73 -24.31 -13.64
C MET A 487 -8.62 -24.92 -12.78
N LEU A 488 -8.59 -24.59 -11.48
CA LEU A 488 -7.62 -25.18 -10.55
C LEU A 488 -7.91 -26.67 -10.31
N GLN A 489 -9.18 -27.06 -10.15
CA GLN A 489 -9.59 -28.46 -9.98
C GLN A 489 -9.26 -29.35 -11.18
N ALA A 490 -9.17 -28.77 -12.38
CA ALA A 490 -8.75 -29.50 -13.58
C ALA A 490 -7.24 -29.80 -13.62
N VAL A 491 -6.44 -29.19 -12.74
CA VAL A 491 -4.96 -29.27 -12.77
C VAL A 491 -4.38 -29.81 -11.46
N LEU A 492 -4.94 -29.42 -10.31
CA LEU A 492 -4.46 -29.75 -8.98
C LEU A 492 -5.27 -30.90 -8.38
N ASP A 493 -4.61 -31.77 -7.61
CA ASP A 493 -5.30 -32.73 -6.75
C ASP A 493 -5.89 -32.05 -5.50
N ASP A 494 -6.69 -32.79 -4.71
CA ASP A 494 -7.38 -32.25 -3.54
C ASP A 494 -6.45 -31.69 -2.46
N VAL A 495 -5.26 -32.29 -2.29
CA VAL A 495 -4.26 -31.86 -1.30
C VAL A 495 -3.62 -30.56 -1.77
N GLN A 496 -3.21 -30.50 -3.03
CA GLN A 496 -2.66 -29.31 -3.65
C GLN A 496 -3.69 -28.16 -3.68
N LEU A 497 -4.95 -28.45 -3.97
CA LEU A 497 -6.03 -27.46 -3.96
C LEU A 497 -6.26 -26.88 -2.55
N LYS A 498 -6.16 -27.72 -1.51
CA LYS A 498 -6.20 -27.26 -0.12
C LYS A 498 -5.04 -26.31 0.18
N HIS A 499 -3.81 -26.69 -0.15
CA HIS A 499 -2.64 -25.84 0.06
C HIS A 499 -2.68 -24.55 -0.77
N TRP A 500 -3.22 -24.59 -1.98
CA TRP A 500 -3.47 -23.40 -2.77
C TRP A 500 -4.36 -22.42 -2.00
N LYS A 501 -5.49 -22.89 -1.48
CA LYS A 501 -6.43 -22.07 -0.68
C LYS A 501 -5.74 -21.49 0.56
N GLU A 502 -4.91 -22.26 1.25
CA GLU A 502 -4.14 -21.79 2.41
C GLU A 502 -3.15 -20.68 2.02
N LEU A 503 -2.40 -20.85 0.92
CA LEU A 503 -1.43 -19.85 0.45
C LEU A 503 -2.10 -18.53 0.09
N VAL A 504 -3.21 -18.56 -0.67
CA VAL A 504 -3.87 -17.34 -1.16
C VAL A 504 -4.69 -16.60 -0.10
N THR A 505 -5.07 -17.29 0.99
CA THR A 505 -5.76 -16.69 2.14
C THR A 505 -4.82 -16.24 3.26
N SER A 506 -3.57 -16.70 3.24
CA SER A 506 -2.57 -16.34 4.25
C SER A 506 -2.24 -14.83 4.19
N ASN A 507 -2.79 -14.08 5.13
CA ASN A 507 -2.43 -12.68 5.36
C ASN A 507 -1.17 -12.62 6.23
N SER A 508 -0.05 -12.15 5.66
CA SER A 508 1.18 -11.81 6.40
C SER A 508 1.00 -10.65 7.39
N SER A 509 -0.20 -10.07 7.46
CA SER A 509 -0.61 -9.02 8.40
C SER A 509 -0.73 -9.49 9.85
N SER A 510 -0.75 -10.79 10.13
CA SER A 510 -1.06 -11.34 11.45
C SER A 510 0.10 -11.36 12.46
N SER A 511 1.34 -11.03 12.08
CA SER A 511 2.45 -10.95 13.05
C SER A 511 3.14 -9.59 13.16
N ARG A 512 2.98 -8.67 12.19
CA ARG A 512 3.61 -7.34 12.24
C ARG A 512 2.73 -6.24 12.84
N ASN A 513 1.40 -6.43 12.83
CA ASN A 513 0.43 -5.47 13.37
C ASN A 513 -0.24 -5.94 14.67
N ALA A 514 0.41 -6.83 15.44
CA ALA A 514 0.07 -6.92 16.85
C ALA A 514 0.34 -5.53 17.43
N VAL A 515 -0.74 -4.82 17.78
CA VAL A 515 -0.72 -3.61 18.60
C VAL A 515 0.28 -3.90 19.71
N MET A 516 1.42 -3.20 19.71
CA MET A 516 2.33 -3.27 20.85
C MET A 516 1.46 -2.94 22.07
N PRO A 517 1.38 -3.83 23.08
CA PRO A 517 0.70 -3.48 24.31
C PRO A 517 1.20 -2.11 24.75
N ASN A 518 0.29 -1.22 25.16
CA ASN A 518 0.64 0.11 25.63
C ASN A 518 1.81 0.00 26.62
N MET A 519 2.98 0.47 26.21
CA MET A 519 4.25 0.27 26.92
C MET A 519 4.28 0.95 28.30
N ASN A 520 3.25 1.73 28.63
CA ASN A 520 3.10 2.51 29.86
C ASN A 520 1.88 2.09 30.71
N GLY A 521 1.22 0.96 30.42
CA GLY A 521 0.09 0.47 31.21
C GLY A 521 0.50 -0.57 32.27
N PRO A 522 -0.04 -0.57 33.49
CA PRO A 522 0.19 -1.63 34.46
C PRO A 522 -0.50 -2.90 33.97
N GLY A 523 0.28 -3.87 33.46
CA GLY A 523 -0.22 -5.22 33.19
C GLY A 523 -0.58 -5.97 34.47
N PRO A 524 -1.36 -7.06 34.40
CA PRO A 524 -1.63 -7.90 35.56
C PRO A 524 -0.32 -8.45 36.12
N GLU A 525 -0.14 -8.32 37.44
CA GLU A 525 1.05 -8.81 38.14
C GLU A 525 1.09 -10.35 38.06
N VAL A 526 2.22 -10.89 37.63
CA VAL A 526 2.40 -12.35 37.51
C VAL A 526 3.21 -12.84 38.71
N PRO A 527 2.61 -13.55 39.68
CA PRO A 527 3.30 -13.94 40.92
C PRO A 527 4.48 -14.88 40.70
N ASP A 528 4.43 -15.69 39.63
CA ASP A 528 5.49 -16.62 39.25
C ASP A 528 6.03 -16.30 37.86
N MET A 529 7.19 -15.63 37.83
CA MET A 529 7.86 -15.25 36.60
C MET A 529 8.39 -16.45 35.82
N GLU A 530 8.77 -17.55 36.47
CA GLU A 530 9.28 -18.75 35.77
C GLU A 530 8.15 -19.49 35.05
N VAL A 531 6.94 -19.51 35.61
CA VAL A 531 5.75 -20.02 34.92
C VAL A 531 5.47 -19.19 33.66
N ALA A 532 5.58 -17.86 33.74
CA ALA A 532 5.38 -16.97 32.59
C ALA A 532 6.43 -17.19 31.50
N ILE A 533 7.71 -17.27 31.89
CA ILE A 533 8.83 -17.55 30.97
C ILE A 533 8.66 -18.91 30.31
N SER A 534 8.32 -19.95 31.08
CA SER A 534 8.12 -21.31 30.58
C SER A 534 6.94 -21.41 29.61
N ALA A 535 5.80 -20.78 29.93
CA ALA A 535 4.64 -20.73 29.05
C ALA A 535 4.94 -20.00 27.74
N HIS A 536 5.71 -18.90 27.81
CA HIS A 536 6.14 -18.14 26.64
C HIS A 536 7.09 -18.94 25.75
N LEU A 537 8.10 -19.58 26.32
CA LEU A 537 9.01 -20.46 25.60
C LEU A 537 8.27 -21.62 24.92
N TYR A 538 7.30 -22.22 25.62
CA TYR A 538 6.46 -23.27 25.04
C TYR A 538 5.63 -22.75 23.85
N LYS A 539 5.01 -21.56 23.97
CA LYS A 539 4.28 -20.92 22.86
C LYS A 539 5.19 -20.69 21.65
N MET A 540 6.38 -20.15 21.86
CA MET A 540 7.36 -19.95 20.79
C MET A 540 7.78 -21.28 20.16
N PHE A 541 8.00 -22.31 20.98
CA PHE A 541 8.37 -23.66 20.51
C PHE A 541 7.26 -24.28 19.65
N VAL A 542 6.00 -24.22 20.08
CA VAL A 542 4.87 -24.75 19.31
C VAL A 542 4.74 -24.03 17.96
N ALA A 543 4.93 -22.70 17.94
CA ALA A 543 4.89 -21.92 16.71
C ALA A 543 6.02 -22.31 15.73
N GLU A 544 7.27 -22.40 16.19
CA GLU A 544 8.39 -22.78 15.33
C GLU A 544 8.30 -24.25 14.87
N ARG A 545 7.88 -25.15 15.76
CA ARG A 545 7.61 -26.56 15.43
C ARG A 545 6.54 -26.69 14.36
N SER A 546 5.42 -25.98 14.51
CA SER A 546 4.36 -25.97 13.51
C SER A 546 4.89 -25.49 12.16
N LYS A 547 5.66 -24.40 12.15
CA LYS A 547 6.27 -23.84 10.94
C LYS A 547 7.26 -24.81 10.26
N MET A 548 8.10 -25.51 11.03
CA MET A 548 9.02 -26.51 10.47
C MET A 548 8.28 -27.75 9.95
N LEU A 549 7.22 -28.19 10.63
CA LEU A 549 6.35 -29.26 10.12
C LEU A 549 5.67 -28.86 8.82
N THR A 550 5.15 -27.63 8.70
CA THR A 550 4.58 -27.10 7.45
C THR A 550 5.60 -27.10 6.30
N GLN A 551 6.89 -26.95 6.59
CA GLN A 551 7.95 -27.06 5.57
C GLN A 551 8.31 -28.51 5.22
N MET A 552 8.13 -29.44 6.15
CA MET A 552 8.57 -30.83 6.00
C MET A 552 7.49 -31.74 5.42
N MET A 553 6.23 -31.56 5.82
CA MET A 553 5.11 -32.41 5.39
C MET A 553 4.91 -32.46 3.87
N PRO A 554 5.09 -31.36 3.11
CA PRO A 554 5.03 -31.41 1.65
C PRO A 554 6.01 -32.41 1.02
N GLN A 555 7.15 -32.71 1.67
CA GLN A 555 8.08 -33.72 1.14
C GLN A 555 7.54 -35.15 1.24
N VAL A 556 6.79 -35.44 2.29
CA VAL A 556 6.13 -36.75 2.47
C VAL A 556 4.99 -36.90 1.48
N GLU A 557 4.18 -35.85 1.33
CA GLU A 557 3.08 -35.79 0.37
C GLU A 557 3.57 -35.96 -1.07
N ASP A 558 4.68 -35.31 -1.41
CA ASP A 558 5.33 -35.43 -2.71
C ASP A 558 5.82 -36.85 -2.98
N ALA A 559 6.58 -37.43 -2.05
CA ALA A 559 7.04 -38.81 -2.17
C ALA A 559 5.86 -39.78 -2.32
N THR A 560 4.79 -39.58 -1.54
CA THR A 560 3.57 -40.40 -1.60
C THR A 560 2.93 -40.34 -2.97
N ARG A 561 2.80 -39.14 -3.54
CA ARG A 561 2.13 -38.90 -4.82
C ARG A 561 2.98 -39.32 -6.02
N VAL A 562 4.26 -38.98 -6.04
CA VAL A 562 5.19 -39.28 -7.16
C VAL A 562 5.47 -40.78 -7.26
N LEU A 563 5.54 -41.48 -6.12
CA LEU A 563 5.94 -42.88 -6.04
C LEU A 563 4.75 -43.83 -5.79
N THR A 564 3.55 -43.29 -5.59
CA THR A 564 2.33 -44.06 -5.25
C THR A 564 2.57 -44.99 -4.06
N LEU A 565 3.07 -44.43 -2.96
CA LEU A 565 3.51 -45.22 -1.80
C LEU A 565 2.32 -45.84 -1.04
N PRO A 566 2.46 -47.08 -0.53
CA PRO A 566 1.44 -47.69 0.30
C PRO A 566 1.39 -47.04 1.70
N SER A 567 0.22 -47.06 2.35
CA SER A 567 -0.02 -46.38 3.63
C SER A 567 1.02 -46.66 4.74
N PRO A 568 1.55 -47.89 4.92
CA PRO A 568 2.59 -48.15 5.91
C PRO A 568 3.90 -47.38 5.65
N THR A 569 4.27 -47.23 4.39
CA THR A 569 5.46 -46.48 3.95
C THR A 569 5.26 -44.99 4.20
N VAL A 570 4.07 -44.46 3.88
CA VAL A 570 3.70 -43.06 4.16
C VAL A 570 3.75 -42.77 5.66
N ALA A 571 3.25 -43.67 6.50
CA ALA A 571 3.28 -43.52 7.96
C ALA A 571 4.72 -43.49 8.51
N ARG A 572 5.62 -44.31 7.96
CA ARG A 572 7.06 -44.30 8.31
C ARG A 572 7.71 -42.98 7.93
N LEU A 573 7.52 -42.50 6.70
CA LEU A 573 8.07 -41.22 6.25
C LEU A 573 7.48 -40.05 7.07
N THR A 574 6.19 -40.06 7.37
CA THR A 574 5.55 -39.07 8.25
C THR A 574 6.19 -39.03 9.64
N THR A 575 6.47 -40.20 10.21
CA THR A 575 7.11 -40.31 11.53
C THR A 575 8.54 -39.81 11.48
N ALA A 576 9.29 -40.16 10.43
CA ALA A 576 10.65 -39.67 10.21
C ALA A 576 10.69 -38.14 10.02
N ALA A 577 9.74 -37.58 9.27
CA ALA A 577 9.61 -36.13 9.09
C ALA A 577 9.36 -35.41 10.43
N LYS A 578 8.48 -35.95 11.27
CA LYS A 578 8.27 -35.42 12.63
C LYS A 578 9.54 -35.51 13.48
N GLY A 579 10.22 -36.65 13.46
CA GLY A 579 11.49 -36.84 14.19
C GLY A 579 12.60 -35.90 13.70
N ALA A 580 12.70 -35.69 12.39
CA ALA A 580 13.63 -34.74 11.78
C ALA A 580 13.37 -33.29 12.20
N VAL A 581 12.10 -32.89 12.32
CA VAL A 581 11.74 -31.58 12.87
C VAL A 581 12.15 -31.45 14.34
N GLU A 582 11.87 -32.46 15.17
CA GLU A 582 12.28 -32.43 16.58
C GLU A 582 13.80 -32.33 16.74
N ALA A 583 14.56 -33.10 15.94
CA ALA A 583 16.02 -33.05 15.94
C ALA A 583 16.54 -31.68 15.44
N GLY A 584 15.92 -31.12 14.40
CA GLY A 584 16.28 -29.80 13.87
C GLY A 584 15.99 -28.64 14.84
N LEU A 585 15.03 -28.82 15.77
CA LEU A 585 14.69 -27.83 16.79
C LEU A 585 15.65 -27.79 17.97
N GLU A 586 16.56 -28.76 18.11
CA GLU A 586 17.44 -28.86 19.29
C GLU A 586 18.33 -27.61 19.45
N TYR A 587 18.99 -27.18 18.37
CA TYR A 587 19.77 -25.94 18.37
C TYR A 587 18.91 -24.70 18.65
N TRP A 588 17.71 -24.64 18.06
CA TRP A 588 16.80 -23.53 18.26
C TRP A 588 16.38 -23.42 19.73
N ARG A 589 16.01 -24.53 20.38
CA ARG A 589 15.63 -24.61 21.80
C ARG A 589 16.72 -24.05 22.71
N GLN A 590 17.97 -24.44 22.49
CA GLN A 590 19.09 -23.99 23.34
C GLN A 590 19.37 -22.49 23.21
N ASN A 591 19.18 -21.92 22.01
CA ASN A 591 19.44 -20.50 21.77
C ASN A 591 18.27 -19.61 22.18
N ILE A 592 17.03 -20.04 21.95
CA ILE A 592 15.85 -19.26 22.33
C ILE A 592 15.70 -19.16 23.85
N ASP A 593 15.93 -20.26 24.59
CA ASP A 593 15.87 -20.25 26.06
C ASP A 593 16.89 -19.26 26.62
N ARG A 594 18.14 -19.36 26.17
CA ARG A 594 19.22 -18.43 26.55
C ARG A 594 18.86 -16.97 26.24
N TYR A 595 18.36 -16.70 25.03
CA TYR A 595 18.02 -15.36 24.59
C TYR A 595 16.85 -14.77 25.39
N VAL A 596 15.76 -15.52 25.57
CA VAL A 596 14.60 -15.06 26.33
C VAL A 596 15.00 -14.78 27.77
N ARG A 597 15.74 -15.69 28.42
CA ARG A 597 16.21 -15.51 29.80
C ARG A 597 17.12 -14.29 29.95
N GLN A 598 18.04 -14.07 29.01
CA GLN A 598 18.87 -12.85 28.99
C GLN A 598 18.03 -11.59 28.80
N SER A 599 17.01 -11.63 27.94
CA SER A 599 16.16 -10.48 27.62
C SER A 599 15.23 -10.07 28.76
N VAL A 600 14.92 -10.99 29.68
CA VAL A 600 14.03 -10.73 30.83
C VAL A 600 14.76 -10.73 32.17
N GLN A 601 16.10 -10.78 32.18
CA GLN A 601 16.90 -10.86 33.41
C GLN A 601 16.63 -9.72 34.40
N THR A 602 16.29 -8.53 33.90
CA THR A 602 15.98 -7.33 34.71
C THR A 602 14.48 -7.07 34.85
N ALA A 603 13.63 -7.97 34.37
CA ALA A 603 12.19 -7.84 34.48
C ALA A 603 11.71 -8.07 35.93
N THR A 604 10.52 -7.58 36.21
CA THR A 604 9.80 -7.68 37.49
C THR A 604 8.45 -8.37 37.25
N PRO A 605 7.77 -8.85 38.30
CA PRO A 605 6.42 -9.43 38.17
C PRO A 605 5.40 -8.55 37.43
N LYS A 606 5.58 -7.22 37.45
CA LYS A 606 4.68 -6.24 36.81
C LYS A 606 4.95 -6.01 35.32
N ASN A 607 6.17 -6.25 34.83
CA ASN A 607 6.56 -5.97 33.44
C ASN A 607 7.09 -7.19 32.67
N ILE A 608 7.12 -8.37 33.29
CA ILE A 608 7.62 -9.61 32.66
C ILE A 608 6.88 -9.96 31.38
N LEU A 609 5.54 -9.83 31.34
CA LEU A 609 4.76 -10.12 30.13
C LEU A 609 5.10 -9.18 28.96
N GLN A 610 5.41 -7.92 29.26
CA GLN A 610 5.82 -6.93 28.27
C GLN A 610 7.23 -7.23 27.75
N ALA A 611 8.16 -7.57 28.66
CA ALA A 611 9.51 -7.97 28.30
C ALA A 611 9.49 -9.23 27.40
N LEU A 612 8.67 -10.22 27.75
CA LEU A 612 8.47 -11.44 26.96
C LEU A 612 7.87 -11.14 25.58
N ALA A 613 6.85 -10.29 25.49
CA ALA A 613 6.28 -9.88 24.20
C ALA A 613 7.33 -9.24 23.26
N GLY A 614 8.32 -8.53 23.81
CA GLY A 614 9.43 -7.97 23.05
C GLY A 614 10.34 -9.02 22.39
N THR A 615 10.35 -10.26 22.89
CA THR A 615 11.21 -11.35 22.38
C THR A 615 10.62 -12.11 21.19
N GLU A 616 9.32 -11.96 20.91
CA GLU A 616 8.62 -12.72 19.85
C GLU A 616 9.12 -12.43 18.43
N ARG A 617 9.86 -11.33 18.23
CA ARG A 617 10.30 -10.87 16.90
C ARG A 617 11.67 -11.39 16.49
N VAL A 618 12.36 -12.15 17.33
CA VAL A 618 13.70 -12.63 17.01
C VAL A 618 13.64 -13.87 16.11
N SER A 619 14.32 -13.76 14.97
CA SER A 619 14.64 -14.90 14.11
C SER A 619 16.09 -15.30 14.35
N PHE A 620 16.31 -16.48 14.92
CA PHE A 620 17.65 -17.06 14.96
C PHE A 620 18.04 -17.48 13.54
N GLY A 621 19.24 -17.06 13.12
CA GLY A 621 19.83 -17.54 11.87
C GLY A 621 19.81 -19.07 11.90
N ARG A 622 19.19 -19.68 10.89
CA ARG A 622 19.14 -21.13 10.76
C ARG A 622 20.59 -21.61 10.68
N ASN A 623 20.97 -22.62 11.46
CA ASN A 623 22.10 -23.45 11.05
C ASN A 623 21.80 -23.96 9.62
N GLU A 624 22.83 -24.10 8.80
CA GLU A 624 22.77 -24.31 7.35
C GLU A 624 22.01 -25.59 6.90
N SER A 625 21.45 -26.38 7.82
CA SER A 625 20.68 -27.59 7.54
C SER A 625 19.25 -27.51 8.11
N GLY A 626 18.25 -27.40 7.22
CA GLY A 626 16.85 -27.59 7.59
C GLY A 626 16.54 -29.04 7.99
N PRO A 627 15.31 -29.35 8.44
CA PRO A 627 14.94 -30.70 8.90
C PRO A 627 15.18 -31.79 7.84
N GLN A 628 15.08 -31.43 6.55
CA GLN A 628 15.38 -32.29 5.42
C GLN A 628 16.85 -32.73 5.30
N ASN A 629 17.77 -32.05 5.99
CA ASN A 629 19.20 -32.36 5.95
C ASN A 629 19.66 -33.23 7.12
N THR A 630 18.76 -33.56 8.04
CA THR A 630 19.04 -34.42 9.21
C THR A 630 19.28 -35.88 8.79
N ASP A 631 20.12 -36.59 9.53
CA ASP A 631 20.40 -38.01 9.29
C ASP A 631 19.16 -38.88 9.46
N ILE A 632 18.23 -38.48 10.34
CA ILE A 632 16.93 -39.15 10.54
C ILE A 632 16.16 -39.21 9.22
N TRP A 633 16.02 -38.07 8.54
CA TRP A 633 15.28 -38.00 7.28
C TRP A 633 15.99 -38.75 6.15
N LYS A 634 17.30 -38.52 5.98
CA LYS A 634 18.11 -39.17 4.94
C LYS A 634 18.11 -40.69 5.08
N THR A 635 18.27 -41.19 6.30
CA THR A 635 18.22 -42.63 6.59
C THR A 635 16.84 -43.19 6.33
N ALA A 636 15.78 -42.49 6.72
CA ALA A 636 14.41 -42.92 6.46
C ALA A 636 14.14 -43.04 4.96
N LEU A 637 14.53 -42.05 4.15
CA LEU A 637 14.41 -42.13 2.69
C LEU A 637 15.16 -43.34 2.12
N LYS A 638 16.43 -43.52 2.50
CA LYS A 638 17.29 -44.61 1.99
C LYS A 638 16.77 -46.00 2.35
N THR A 639 16.22 -46.16 3.55
CA THR A 639 15.75 -47.46 4.06
C THR A 639 14.31 -47.77 3.69
N THR A 640 13.51 -46.76 3.37
CA THR A 640 12.07 -46.90 3.09
C THR A 640 11.77 -46.96 1.59
N LEU A 641 12.62 -46.37 0.75
CA LEU A 641 12.46 -46.32 -0.70
C LEU A 641 13.52 -47.17 -1.41
N ASN A 642 13.15 -47.87 -2.47
CA ASN A 642 14.12 -48.58 -3.32
C ASN A 642 14.87 -47.60 -4.26
N GLU A 643 15.93 -48.06 -4.92
CA GLU A 643 16.77 -47.22 -5.79
C GLU A 643 15.99 -46.55 -6.93
N ALA A 644 15.08 -47.27 -7.58
CA ALA A 644 14.26 -46.72 -8.66
C ALA A 644 13.33 -45.60 -8.16
N GLN A 645 12.76 -45.78 -6.97
CA GLN A 645 11.92 -44.78 -6.30
C GLN A 645 12.74 -43.54 -5.90
N GLN A 646 13.93 -43.74 -5.34
CA GLN A 646 14.84 -42.64 -4.98
C GLN A 646 15.23 -41.82 -6.22
N LYS A 647 15.59 -42.48 -7.32
CA LYS A 647 15.93 -41.82 -8.58
C LYS A 647 14.76 -41.01 -9.14
N LYS A 648 13.54 -41.56 -9.10
CA LYS A 648 12.33 -40.86 -9.56
C LYS A 648 12.01 -39.64 -8.70
N LEU A 649 12.12 -39.76 -7.37
CA LEU A 649 11.91 -38.63 -6.46
C LEU A 649 12.95 -37.53 -6.71
N GLN A 650 14.22 -37.92 -6.87
CA GLN A 650 15.30 -36.98 -7.16
C GLN A 650 15.08 -36.24 -8.48
N GLN A 651 14.67 -36.95 -9.54
CA GLN A 651 14.36 -36.32 -10.82
C GLN A 651 13.30 -35.22 -10.68
N VAL A 652 12.21 -35.47 -9.95
CA VAL A 652 11.14 -34.48 -9.75
C VAL A 652 11.63 -33.29 -8.91
N MET A 653 12.51 -33.52 -7.93
CA MET A 653 13.16 -32.46 -7.16
C MET A 653 14.06 -31.59 -8.04
N ASP A 654 14.86 -32.20 -8.92
CA ASP A 654 15.73 -31.50 -9.86
C ASP A 654 14.94 -30.68 -10.88
N GLU A 655 13.84 -31.24 -11.42
CA GLU A 655 12.93 -30.53 -12.32
C GLU A 655 12.31 -29.30 -11.62
N ARG A 656 11.96 -29.42 -10.34
CA ARG A 656 11.44 -28.30 -9.53
C ARG A 656 12.50 -27.25 -9.26
N HIS A 657 13.72 -27.67 -8.94
CA HIS A 657 14.85 -26.77 -8.75
C HIS A 657 15.17 -26.01 -10.03
N ALA A 658 15.29 -26.71 -11.16
CA ALA A 658 15.51 -26.12 -12.47
C ALA A 658 14.41 -25.11 -12.85
N TYR A 659 13.14 -25.42 -12.55
CA TYR A 659 12.03 -24.49 -12.75
C TYR A 659 12.19 -23.21 -11.91
N ARG A 660 12.58 -23.33 -10.63
CA ARG A 660 12.82 -22.17 -9.75
C ARG A 660 13.98 -21.32 -10.25
N LEU A 661 15.10 -21.93 -10.66
CA LEU A 661 16.23 -21.20 -11.24
C LEU A 661 15.82 -20.46 -12.51
N ARG A 662 15.03 -21.09 -13.37
CA ARG A 662 14.49 -20.46 -14.57
C ARG A 662 13.59 -19.28 -14.24
N ALA A 663 12.72 -19.40 -13.25
CA ALA A 663 11.85 -18.30 -12.81
C ALA A 663 12.67 -17.09 -12.28
N MET A 664 13.72 -17.35 -11.50
CA MET A 664 14.65 -16.32 -11.02
C MET A 664 15.39 -15.65 -12.18
N ALA A 665 15.95 -16.44 -13.10
CA ALA A 665 16.64 -15.94 -14.28
C ALA A 665 15.71 -15.09 -15.15
N ALA A 666 14.47 -15.54 -15.39
CA ALA A 666 13.48 -14.79 -16.14
C ALA A 666 13.16 -13.44 -15.50
N MET A 667 13.10 -13.34 -14.16
CA MET A 667 12.91 -12.07 -13.47
C MET A 667 14.11 -11.12 -13.64
N SER A 668 15.35 -11.65 -13.55
CA SER A 668 16.58 -10.89 -13.80
C SER A 668 16.66 -10.38 -15.24
N VAL A 669 16.41 -11.24 -16.23
CA VAL A 669 16.41 -10.90 -17.66
C VAL A 669 15.32 -9.90 -17.97
N SER A 670 14.11 -10.12 -17.45
CA SER A 670 13.00 -9.22 -17.65
C SER A 670 13.33 -7.82 -17.12
N GLU A 671 14.14 -7.69 -16.07
CA GLU A 671 14.56 -6.38 -15.55
C GLU A 671 15.58 -5.71 -16.48
N LEU A 672 16.53 -6.46 -17.01
CA LEU A 672 17.45 -5.93 -18.01
C LEU A 672 16.71 -5.55 -19.30
N ASP A 673 15.75 -6.36 -19.76
CA ASP A 673 14.86 -6.08 -20.90
C ASP A 673 14.08 -4.79 -20.68
N ARG A 674 13.56 -4.56 -19.48
CA ARG A 674 12.86 -3.32 -19.13
C ARG A 674 13.74 -2.09 -19.36
N ARG A 675 15.03 -2.17 -18.99
CA ARG A 675 16.02 -1.08 -19.06
C ARG A 675 16.69 -0.92 -20.43
N ARG A 676 16.88 -2.01 -21.18
CA ARG A 676 17.70 -2.05 -22.41
C ARG A 676 16.96 -2.49 -23.67
N LYS A 677 15.67 -2.81 -23.57
CA LYS A 677 14.78 -3.21 -24.68
C LYS A 677 15.42 -4.34 -25.49
N LEU A 678 15.60 -5.48 -24.83
CA LEU A 678 16.25 -6.63 -25.42
C LEU A 678 15.34 -7.30 -26.46
N SER A 679 15.96 -7.86 -27.50
CA SER A 679 15.26 -8.75 -28.43
C SER A 679 14.88 -10.07 -27.75
N ALA A 680 13.99 -10.84 -28.37
CA ALA A 680 13.61 -12.16 -27.86
C ALA A 680 14.81 -13.12 -27.78
N ASP A 681 15.70 -13.10 -28.78
CA ASP A 681 16.93 -13.89 -28.80
C ASP A 681 17.88 -13.47 -27.67
N GLN A 682 18.08 -12.16 -27.48
CA GLN A 682 18.90 -11.64 -26.39
C GLN A 682 18.36 -12.07 -25.03
N CYS A 683 17.04 -11.98 -24.82
CA CYS A 683 16.42 -12.45 -23.59
C CYS A 683 16.71 -13.94 -23.34
N ALA A 684 16.54 -14.80 -24.35
CA ALA A 684 16.76 -16.24 -24.20
C ALA A 684 18.23 -16.59 -23.90
N ARG A 685 19.17 -15.92 -24.55
CA ARG A 685 20.62 -16.12 -24.33
C ARG A 685 21.04 -15.65 -22.94
N ILE A 686 20.55 -14.50 -22.47
CA ILE A 686 20.85 -14.00 -21.12
C ILE A 686 20.16 -14.86 -20.06
N GLU A 687 18.92 -15.33 -20.28
CA GLU A 687 18.24 -16.27 -19.36
C GLU A 687 19.09 -17.51 -19.13
N THR A 688 19.66 -18.07 -20.20
CA THR A 688 20.55 -19.23 -20.15
C THR A 688 21.83 -18.93 -19.37
N ALA A 689 22.49 -17.79 -19.65
CA ALA A 689 23.71 -17.39 -18.97
C ALA A 689 23.48 -17.16 -17.46
N VAL A 690 22.40 -16.46 -17.10
CA VAL A 690 22.03 -16.22 -15.69
C VAL A 690 21.65 -17.51 -14.99
N GLN A 691 20.93 -18.42 -15.64
CA GLN A 691 20.57 -19.71 -15.05
C GLN A 691 21.84 -20.50 -14.68
N LYS A 692 22.88 -20.48 -15.54
CA LYS A 692 24.18 -21.09 -15.22
C LYS A 692 24.81 -20.50 -13.96
N ILE A 693 24.79 -19.17 -13.83
CA ILE A 693 25.28 -18.48 -12.62
C ILE A 693 24.48 -18.91 -11.38
N LEU A 694 23.15 -18.95 -11.49
CA LEU A 694 22.30 -19.34 -10.36
C LEU A 694 22.52 -20.80 -9.93
N THR A 695 22.75 -21.73 -10.87
CA THR A 695 23.08 -23.12 -10.53
C THR A 695 24.32 -23.22 -9.63
N GLU A 696 25.33 -22.39 -9.87
CA GLU A 696 26.62 -22.43 -9.15
C GLU A 696 26.60 -21.59 -7.85
N TYR A 697 25.99 -20.40 -7.90
CA TYR A 697 26.10 -19.37 -6.85
C TYR A 697 24.83 -19.11 -6.04
N LEU A 698 23.67 -19.72 -6.34
CA LEU A 698 22.42 -19.43 -5.61
C LEU A 698 22.54 -19.57 -4.08
N PRO A 699 23.20 -20.61 -3.51
CA PRO A 699 23.38 -20.71 -2.06
C PRO A 699 24.13 -19.51 -1.46
N ASP A 700 25.10 -18.99 -2.21
CA ASP A 700 25.95 -17.87 -1.78
C ASP A 700 25.20 -16.53 -1.92
N ILE A 701 24.33 -16.41 -2.92
CA ILE A 701 23.38 -15.30 -3.09
C ILE A 701 22.37 -15.28 -1.94
N GLU A 702 21.70 -16.40 -1.65
CA GLU A 702 20.70 -16.51 -0.58
C GLU A 702 21.30 -16.43 0.83
N ARG A 703 22.63 -16.60 0.97
CA ARG A 703 23.35 -16.28 2.21
C ARG A 703 23.50 -14.77 2.40
N TYR A 704 23.73 -14.04 1.32
CA TYR A 704 23.92 -12.58 1.35
C TYR A 704 22.59 -11.82 1.36
N MET A 705 21.55 -12.41 0.75
CA MET A 705 20.27 -11.76 0.46
C MET A 705 19.09 -12.63 0.90
N SER A 706 17.92 -12.02 1.09
CA SER A 706 16.71 -12.80 1.37
C SER A 706 16.37 -13.76 0.22
N HIS A 707 15.75 -14.91 0.52
CA HIS A 707 15.25 -15.87 -0.48
C HIS A 707 14.28 -15.30 -1.56
N GLN A 708 13.83 -14.06 -1.43
CA GLN A 708 12.95 -13.35 -2.36
C GLN A 708 13.67 -12.20 -3.10
N TRP A 709 15.01 -12.20 -3.14
CA TRP A 709 15.82 -11.14 -3.76
C TRP A 709 15.41 -10.85 -5.21
N PHE A 710 15.03 -11.88 -5.98
CA PHE A 710 14.61 -11.78 -7.39
C PHE A 710 13.24 -11.09 -7.58
N LEU A 711 12.50 -10.86 -6.49
CA LEU A 711 11.24 -10.09 -6.48
C LEU A 711 11.46 -8.60 -6.20
N GLN A 712 12.70 -8.14 -6.14
CA GLN A 712 13.05 -6.76 -5.82
C GLN A 712 13.93 -6.16 -6.91
N TYR A 713 13.54 -4.99 -7.43
CA TYR A 713 14.27 -4.26 -8.47
C TYR A 713 15.77 -4.12 -8.16
N TYR A 714 16.10 -3.84 -6.90
CA TYR A 714 17.46 -3.54 -6.48
C TYR A 714 18.41 -4.74 -6.56
N TYR A 715 17.91 -5.96 -6.34
CA TYR A 715 18.73 -7.18 -6.37
C TYR A 715 18.55 -8.02 -7.63
N ALA A 716 17.52 -7.76 -8.44
CA ALA A 716 17.19 -8.58 -9.60
C ALA A 716 18.34 -8.72 -10.61
N LEU A 717 19.23 -7.73 -10.72
CA LEU A 717 20.38 -7.76 -11.64
C LEU A 717 21.67 -8.38 -11.03
N VAL A 718 21.69 -8.74 -9.75
CA VAL A 718 22.89 -9.25 -9.07
C VAL A 718 23.51 -10.46 -9.80
N PRO A 719 22.75 -11.47 -10.27
CA PRO A 719 23.33 -12.58 -11.02
C PRO A 719 24.01 -12.18 -12.33
N MET A 720 23.66 -11.01 -12.91
CA MET A 720 24.31 -10.50 -14.13
C MET A 720 25.78 -10.15 -13.89
N GLY A 721 26.16 -9.79 -12.65
CA GLY A 721 27.55 -9.53 -12.29
C GLY A 721 28.45 -10.78 -12.44
N GLY A 722 27.85 -11.98 -12.41
CA GLY A 722 28.55 -13.24 -12.64
C GLY A 722 28.70 -13.64 -14.11
N VAL A 723 27.95 -13.02 -15.02
CA VAL A 723 28.06 -13.31 -16.45
C VAL A 723 29.32 -12.64 -16.99
N GLY A 724 30.17 -13.41 -17.68
CA GLY A 724 31.46 -12.89 -18.15
C GLY A 724 31.29 -11.73 -19.15
N GLU A 725 32.14 -10.71 -19.07
CA GLU A 725 32.09 -9.53 -19.95
C GLU A 725 32.09 -9.92 -21.44
N LYS A 726 32.95 -10.86 -21.84
CA LYS A 726 32.99 -11.36 -23.22
C LYS A 726 31.67 -12.02 -23.64
N GLU A 727 31.02 -12.75 -22.75
CA GLU A 727 29.74 -13.40 -23.03
C GLU A 727 28.64 -12.34 -23.22
N MET A 728 28.55 -11.36 -22.32
CA MET A 728 27.60 -10.24 -22.44
C MET A 728 27.79 -9.45 -23.74
N GLN A 729 29.03 -9.19 -24.15
CA GLN A 729 29.35 -8.50 -25.41
C GLN A 729 28.95 -9.29 -26.66
N THR A 730 28.83 -10.62 -26.59
CA THR A 730 28.33 -11.44 -27.72
C THR A 730 26.81 -11.47 -27.81
N ILE A 731 26.11 -11.03 -26.76
CA ILE A 731 24.64 -11.03 -26.69
C ILE A 731 24.09 -9.62 -26.91
N LEU A 732 24.65 -8.63 -26.23
CA LEU A 732 24.22 -7.24 -26.29
C LEU A 732 24.88 -6.50 -27.46
N THR A 733 24.18 -5.51 -28.01
CA THR A 733 24.82 -4.57 -28.94
C THR A 733 25.87 -3.74 -28.20
N PRO A 734 26.86 -3.13 -28.91
CA PRO A 734 27.87 -2.29 -28.27
C PRO A 734 27.28 -1.17 -27.40
N GLU A 735 26.20 -0.54 -27.85
CA GLU A 735 25.51 0.53 -27.10
C GLU A 735 24.77 -0.02 -25.87
N GLN A 736 24.04 -1.13 -26.02
CA GLN A 736 23.40 -1.80 -24.88
C GLN A 736 24.42 -2.24 -23.83
N TRP A 737 25.56 -2.78 -24.25
CA TRP A 737 26.63 -3.19 -23.34
C TRP A 737 27.22 -1.99 -22.60
N LYS A 738 27.52 -0.89 -23.31
CA LYS A 738 28.02 0.33 -22.71
C LYS A 738 27.08 0.84 -21.61
N LEU A 739 25.80 0.98 -21.92
CA LEU A 739 24.80 1.45 -20.96
C LEU A 739 24.61 0.48 -19.79
N CYS A 740 24.63 -0.83 -20.04
CA CYS A 740 24.57 -1.86 -19.01
C CYS A 740 25.75 -1.73 -18.03
N LYS A 741 26.97 -1.59 -18.55
CA LYS A 741 28.21 -1.46 -17.77
C LYS A 741 28.25 -0.16 -16.96
N GLU A 742 27.84 0.97 -17.55
CA GLU A 742 27.93 2.28 -16.93
C GLU A 742 26.79 2.57 -15.93
N ARG A 743 25.59 2.01 -16.14
CA ARG A 743 24.38 2.40 -15.39
C ARG A 743 23.70 1.27 -14.62
N ASP A 744 23.82 0.00 -15.04
CA ASP A 744 23.04 -1.09 -14.44
C ASP A 744 23.85 -2.03 -13.56
N LEU A 745 25.07 -2.36 -13.98
CA LEU A 745 25.93 -3.31 -13.27
C LEU A 745 26.71 -2.74 -12.07
N PRO A 746 27.01 -1.43 -11.92
CA PRO A 746 27.82 -0.96 -10.79
C PRO A 746 27.30 -1.41 -9.42
N ASP A 747 25.99 -1.27 -9.17
CA ASP A 747 25.37 -1.71 -7.91
C ASP A 747 25.40 -3.25 -7.77
N ALA A 748 25.17 -3.98 -8.86
CA ALA A 748 25.18 -5.45 -8.86
C ALA A 748 26.58 -6.02 -8.58
N LEU A 749 27.62 -5.42 -9.15
CA LEU A 749 29.02 -5.85 -8.99
C LEU A 749 29.51 -5.69 -7.55
N GLN A 750 29.04 -4.65 -6.85
CA GLN A 750 29.35 -4.46 -5.42
C GLN A 750 28.89 -5.66 -4.58
N TYR A 751 27.73 -6.23 -4.88
CA TYR A 751 27.26 -7.45 -4.21
C TYR A 751 27.98 -8.71 -4.69
N TRP A 752 28.27 -8.76 -5.99
CA TRP A 752 28.85 -9.93 -6.64
C TRP A 752 30.22 -10.31 -6.05
N GLU A 753 31.09 -9.33 -5.76
CA GLU A 753 32.39 -9.59 -5.12
C GLU A 753 32.24 -10.31 -3.77
N GLY A 754 31.26 -9.91 -2.96
CA GLY A 754 30.94 -10.58 -1.69
C GLY A 754 30.44 -12.02 -1.88
N ILE A 755 29.62 -12.23 -2.91
CA ILE A 755 29.10 -13.56 -3.28
C ILE A 755 30.23 -14.48 -3.74
N GLN A 756 31.16 -14.00 -4.56
CA GLN A 756 32.33 -14.77 -4.99
C GLN A 756 33.23 -15.15 -3.81
N ASN A 757 33.42 -14.24 -2.85
CA ASN A 757 34.17 -14.54 -1.64
C ASN A 757 33.48 -15.62 -0.79
N ASN A 758 32.16 -15.55 -0.61
CA ASN A 758 31.38 -16.58 0.08
C ASN A 758 31.48 -17.93 -0.63
N HIS A 759 31.38 -17.93 -1.97
CA HIS A 759 31.52 -19.14 -2.78
C HIS A 759 32.90 -19.78 -2.60
N ALA A 760 33.98 -19.00 -2.69
CA ALA A 760 35.33 -19.49 -2.47
C ALA A 760 35.52 -20.04 -1.04
N GLN A 761 34.93 -19.40 -0.02
CA GLN A 761 34.94 -19.91 1.35
C GLN A 761 34.17 -21.23 1.47
N ARG A 762 32.98 -21.34 0.86
CA ARG A 762 32.18 -22.57 0.85
C ARG A 762 32.93 -23.71 0.18
N LEU A 763 33.60 -23.47 -0.95
CA LEU A 763 34.42 -24.49 -1.62
C LEU A 763 35.62 -24.90 -0.75
N ARG A 764 36.30 -23.96 -0.07
CA ARG A 764 37.40 -24.28 0.85
C ARG A 764 36.94 -25.09 2.07
N GLN A 765 35.81 -24.72 2.66
CA GLN A 765 35.21 -25.43 3.80
C GLN A 765 34.71 -26.81 3.38
N GLY A 766 34.10 -26.94 2.19
CA GLY A 766 33.72 -28.23 1.61
C GLY A 766 34.93 -29.12 1.32
N ALA A 767 36.01 -28.57 0.78
CA ALA A 767 37.26 -29.30 0.55
C ALA A 767 37.93 -29.77 1.86
N GLN A 768 37.80 -29.01 2.95
CA GLN A 768 38.25 -29.41 4.30
C GLN A 768 37.31 -30.44 4.95
N ALA A 769 36.00 -30.34 4.70
CA ALA A 769 35.00 -31.29 5.19
C ALA A 769 35.03 -32.63 4.45
N ASN A 770 35.53 -32.68 3.20
CA ASN A 770 35.75 -33.91 2.43
C ASN A 770 36.84 -34.84 3.01
N GLY A 771 37.42 -34.50 4.17
CA GLY A 771 38.10 -35.45 5.05
C GLY A 771 37.15 -36.37 5.84
N ASN A 772 35.83 -36.12 5.90
CA ASN A 772 34.84 -37.08 6.40
C ASN A 772 33.32 -36.76 6.26
N GLN A 773 32.85 -35.73 5.54
CA GLN A 773 31.41 -35.42 5.49
C GLN A 773 30.94 -34.80 4.18
N ILE A 774 29.94 -35.44 3.55
CA ILE A 774 29.21 -34.99 2.36
C ILE A 774 28.16 -33.96 2.78
N ILE A 775 28.31 -32.71 2.31
CA ILE A 775 27.32 -31.62 2.50
C ILE A 775 26.29 -31.66 1.36
N PHE A 776 25.04 -31.93 1.71
CA PHE A 776 23.89 -31.87 0.80
C PHE A 776 23.34 -30.44 0.75
N ASN A 777 23.64 -29.72 -0.33
CA ASN A 777 22.89 -28.53 -0.73
C ASN A 777 21.96 -28.89 -1.89
N GLY A 778 20.68 -29.08 -1.60
CA GLY A 778 19.59 -28.81 -2.56
C GLY A 778 19.44 -29.69 -3.81
N GLY A 779 20.26 -30.71 -4.03
CA GLY A 779 20.07 -31.73 -5.06
C GLY A 779 20.88 -32.98 -4.71
N LEU A 780 20.29 -34.18 -4.78
CA LEU A 780 21.04 -35.42 -4.62
C LEU A 780 21.94 -35.61 -5.84
N ILE A 781 23.24 -35.44 -5.66
CA ILE A 781 24.23 -36.16 -6.47
C ILE A 781 24.55 -37.43 -5.68
N ILE A 782 24.08 -38.57 -6.18
CA ILE A 782 24.61 -39.88 -5.81
C ILE A 782 25.72 -40.16 -6.81
N ASP A 783 26.97 -40.03 -6.38
CA ASP A 783 28.13 -40.49 -7.15
C ASP A 783 28.08 -42.02 -7.30
N GLN A 784 28.44 -42.49 -8.49
CA GLN A 784 29.01 -43.81 -8.70
C GLN A 784 30.50 -43.79 -8.34
#